data_AF-A0A354WKD6-F1
#
_entry.id   AF-A0A354WKD6-F1
#
_cell.length_a   1.000
_cell.length_b   1.000
_cell.length_c   1.000
_cell.angle_alpha   90.00
_cell.angle_beta   90.00
_cell.angle_gamma   90.00
#
_symmetry.space_group_name_H-M   'P 1'
#
loop_
_entity.id
_entity.type
_entity.pdbx_description
1 polymer ?
#
loop_
_entity_poly.entity_id
_entity_poly.type
_entity_poly.pdbx_seq_one_letter_code
_entity_poly.pdbx_strand_id
1 'polypeptide(L)'
;MRLFVSRNSMARGSLAGAKWEWREQNLTVKLAANGKETLLEHIPAVEKVLRERFAATVHITVEAGNALEGKALFAATESMRESEIQKLPTASAAQPKKEDKPAAPSETFYGKPFKGTPVPMKELSLDMGTVIVEGKVFAVDHKELKKRNAYVVKFDMTDNTNSVRVSRFMEAGEAKPILENVHIGSVLRVQGKLIEDRFENEMVLKPYAMQPGSMPKRQDTAPGEKRVELHLHTTMSNMDALTDTAAAVKQAAAWGQKAIAITDHGVAQSFPDAMKAASKAKVAGTDQNIKILYGCEGYYVNDVDDRIVVHGEQDITFDQEFVAFDLETTGLSSRSDRIIEIGAVILKNGQEVDRFQTFVDPERPLERKIVELTGITDEMLVGAPKIEEVLPKFLDFIGGRVLVAHNSDFDTGFIRAECRRLGFDYHYTAADTLILSQNLLPQLNKFKLNIVSNALSLPDFNHHRAADDAMTCGLIMAKLMVRLEEEHDIHNLQAINPAMTRLRSGGHITDRQARHIILFAKNQIGLRNLYHLISDSNLQYFRRVPRMPKSDILELREGLIIGSACEAGELFQAILDRKSDDELKRIASFYDFLEIQPLANNRFMLANEKYEAKTDEDLREYNRKIVRLGEELGKPVVATGDVHFLNPEDEIFRHILLATKGFDDADKDMPLYFRTTDDMLREFSYLGEEKAYEVVVTNPNRIADM
;
A
#
# COMPACT_ATOMS: atom_id res chain seq x y z
N MET A 1 5.40 0.75 45.49
CA MET A 1 6.31 1.39 44.50
C MET A 1 6.02 0.98 43.06
N ARG A 2 6.14 -0.30 42.64
CA ARG A 2 5.83 -0.71 41.25
C ARG A 2 4.43 -0.32 40.76
N LEU A 3 3.43 -0.38 41.65
CA LEU A 3 2.05 0.04 41.35
C LEU A 3 1.90 1.53 41.01
N PHE A 4 2.73 2.40 41.61
CA PHE A 4 2.75 3.82 41.25
C PHE A 4 3.44 4.02 39.89
N VAL A 5 4.56 3.32 39.68
CA VAL A 5 5.34 3.39 38.42
C VAL A 5 4.56 2.83 37.22
N SER A 6 3.72 1.82 37.41
CA SER A 6 2.86 1.28 36.34
C SER A 6 1.70 2.22 35.98
N ARG A 7 1.34 3.15 36.86
CA ARG A 7 0.30 4.16 36.59
C ARG A 7 0.90 5.41 35.97
N ASN A 8 2.11 5.77 36.37
CA ASN A 8 2.85 6.88 35.80
C ASN A 8 4.35 6.54 35.87
N SER A 9 4.98 6.35 34.71
CA SER A 9 6.41 5.98 34.62
C SER A 9 7.32 7.03 35.28
N MET A 10 6.90 8.31 35.30
CA MET A 10 7.63 9.42 35.93
C MET A 10 7.65 9.32 37.46
N ALA A 11 6.71 8.59 38.09
CA ALA A 11 6.71 8.34 39.52
C ALA A 11 7.95 7.56 40.00
N ARG A 12 8.68 6.91 39.08
CA ARG A 12 9.94 6.21 39.37
C ARG A 12 11.01 7.17 39.91
N GLY A 13 11.05 8.40 39.40
CA GLY A 13 11.98 9.43 39.87
C GLY A 13 11.64 9.91 41.28
N SER A 14 10.37 10.21 41.54
CA SER A 14 9.91 10.69 42.87
C SER A 14 10.01 9.62 43.96
N LEU A 15 9.93 8.33 43.60
CA LEU A 15 10.07 7.20 44.52
C LEU A 15 11.53 6.73 44.69
N ALA A 16 12.47 7.28 43.95
CA ALA A 16 13.88 6.92 44.05
C ALA A 16 14.43 7.32 45.43
N GLY A 17 14.91 6.34 46.19
CA GLY A 17 15.40 6.56 47.56
C GLY A 17 14.32 6.78 48.61
N ALA A 18 13.03 6.68 48.25
CA ALA A 18 11.93 6.79 49.20
C ALA A 18 11.95 5.62 50.20
N LYS A 19 11.67 5.93 51.46
CA LYS A 19 11.46 4.92 52.51
C LYS A 19 9.97 4.73 52.72
N TRP A 20 9.59 3.62 53.34
CA TRP A 20 8.20 3.39 53.69
C TRP A 20 8.08 2.75 55.06
N GLU A 21 6.94 2.98 55.70
CA GLU A 21 6.59 2.42 56.99
C GLU A 21 5.13 1.96 56.93
N TRP A 22 4.86 0.75 57.43
CA TRP A 22 3.52 0.19 57.46
C TRP A 22 3.08 0.01 58.91
N ARG A 23 1.95 0.61 59.28
CA ARG A 23 1.35 0.43 60.61
C ARG A 23 -0.15 0.19 60.46
N GLU A 24 -0.62 -0.93 60.96
CA GLU A 24 -2.01 -1.39 60.85
C GLU A 24 -2.51 -1.38 59.39
N GLN A 25 -3.35 -0.41 59.03
CA GLN A 25 -3.93 -0.23 57.69
C GLN A 25 -3.32 0.96 56.93
N ASN A 26 -2.32 1.64 57.50
CA ASN A 26 -1.69 2.81 56.91
C ASN A 26 -0.28 2.51 56.38
N LEU A 27 -0.08 2.76 55.09
CA LEU A 27 1.23 2.77 54.44
C LEU A 27 1.70 4.22 54.30
N THR A 28 2.71 4.60 55.08
CA THR A 28 3.34 5.91 54.94
C THR A 28 4.57 5.80 54.03
N VAL A 29 4.58 6.54 52.92
CA VAL A 29 5.72 6.65 52.00
C VAL A 29 6.44 7.97 52.27
N LYS A 30 7.69 7.87 52.72
CA LYS A 30 8.57 9.00 53.03
C LYS A 30 9.50 9.26 51.85
N LEU A 31 9.27 10.34 51.11
CA LEU A 31 10.07 10.71 49.96
C LEU A 31 11.41 11.32 50.40
N ALA A 32 12.46 11.05 49.63
CA ALA A 32 13.79 11.65 49.83
C ALA A 32 13.89 13.08 49.27
N ALA A 33 12.97 13.48 48.37
CA ALA A 33 12.91 14.78 47.71
C ALA A 33 11.47 15.14 47.27
N ASN A 34 11.28 16.21 46.51
CA ASN A 34 9.98 16.67 46.00
C ASN A 34 9.32 15.63 45.06
N GLY A 35 7.99 15.74 44.88
CA GLY A 35 7.18 14.80 44.09
C GLY A 35 5.92 14.26 44.78
N LYS A 36 5.54 14.87 45.92
CA LYS A 36 4.36 14.49 46.70
C LYS A 36 3.07 14.64 45.89
N GLU A 37 2.86 15.76 45.21
CA GLU A 37 1.61 16.05 44.48
C GLU A 37 1.32 15.03 43.38
N THR A 38 2.32 14.70 42.57
CA THR A 38 2.20 13.70 41.49
C THR A 38 1.87 12.30 42.01
N LEU A 39 2.31 11.94 43.23
CA LEU A 39 1.96 10.66 43.84
C LEU A 39 0.56 10.67 44.45
N LEU A 40 0.12 11.78 45.05
CA LEU A 40 -1.21 11.92 45.65
C LEU A 40 -2.33 11.65 44.65
N GLU A 41 -2.20 12.11 43.41
CA GLU A 41 -3.19 11.91 42.33
C GLU A 41 -3.43 10.43 42.01
N HIS A 42 -2.45 9.57 42.25
CA HIS A 42 -2.52 8.15 41.88
C HIS A 42 -2.80 7.22 43.07
N ILE A 43 -2.87 7.74 44.30
CA ILE A 43 -3.15 6.96 45.52
C ILE A 43 -4.46 6.18 45.45
N PRO A 44 -5.62 6.77 45.07
CA PRO A 44 -6.89 6.04 45.07
C PRO A 44 -6.86 4.79 44.17
N ALA A 45 -6.20 4.89 43.01
CA ALA A 45 -6.06 3.78 42.08
C ALA A 45 -5.11 2.69 42.60
N VAL A 46 -4.06 3.07 43.34
CA VAL A 46 -3.13 2.10 43.96
C VAL A 46 -3.76 1.42 45.17
N GLU A 47 -4.49 2.16 46.01
CA GLU A 47 -5.25 1.61 47.15
C GLU A 47 -6.29 0.60 46.68
N LYS A 48 -7.00 0.88 45.59
CA LYS A 48 -7.97 -0.05 44.99
C LYS A 48 -7.31 -1.38 44.61
N VAL A 49 -6.18 -1.34 43.91
CA VAL A 49 -5.44 -2.55 43.51
C VAL A 49 -4.91 -3.33 44.72
N LEU A 50 -4.47 -2.64 45.78
CA LEU A 50 -4.02 -3.29 47.01
C LEU A 50 -5.19 -3.93 47.77
N ARG A 51 -6.35 -3.27 47.81
CA ARG A 51 -7.58 -3.81 48.42
C ARG A 51 -8.06 -5.07 47.70
N GLU A 52 -8.09 -5.05 46.38
CA GLU A 52 -8.49 -6.20 45.56
C GLU A 52 -7.51 -7.37 45.71
N ARG A 53 -6.21 -7.07 45.83
CA ARG A 53 -5.16 -8.10 45.91
C ARG A 53 -5.01 -8.75 47.29
N PHE A 54 -5.28 -8.00 48.36
CA PHE A 54 -5.03 -8.45 49.74
C PHE A 54 -6.28 -8.49 50.63
N ALA A 55 -7.46 -8.20 50.07
CA ALA A 55 -8.77 -8.19 50.76
C ALA A 55 -8.81 -7.35 52.06
N ALA A 56 -7.95 -6.32 52.15
CA ALA A 56 -7.82 -5.46 53.31
C ALA A 56 -7.84 -3.97 52.89
N THR A 57 -8.42 -3.11 53.72
CA THR A 57 -8.39 -1.66 53.49
C THR A 57 -6.98 -1.13 53.76
N VAL A 58 -6.40 -0.47 52.76
CA VAL A 58 -5.09 0.18 52.85
C VAL A 58 -5.28 1.67 52.58
N HIS A 59 -4.71 2.49 53.44
CA HIS A 59 -4.65 3.94 53.31
C HIS A 59 -3.19 4.38 53.11
N ILE A 60 -2.91 5.16 52.07
CA ILE A 60 -1.56 5.58 51.72
C ILE A 60 -1.38 7.06 52.05
N THR A 61 -0.36 7.37 52.84
CA THR A 61 0.03 8.75 53.18
C THR A 61 1.42 9.03 52.64
N VAL A 62 1.63 10.20 52.04
CA VAL A 62 2.94 10.61 51.50
C VAL A 62 3.51 11.77 52.29
N GLU A 63 4.68 11.56 52.89
CA GLU A 63 5.45 12.54 53.66
C GLU A 63 6.71 12.93 52.89
N ALA A 64 7.06 14.22 52.87
CA ALA A 64 8.31 14.70 52.29
C ALA A 64 9.08 15.49 53.37
N GLY A 65 10.38 15.21 53.53
CA GLY A 65 11.23 15.86 54.51
C GLY A 65 11.63 17.28 54.10
N ASN A 66 11.30 18.25 54.96
CA ASN A 66 11.72 19.66 55.00
C ASN A 66 11.99 20.37 53.66
N ALA A 67 11.06 21.26 53.28
CA ALA A 67 11.33 22.31 52.32
C ALA A 67 12.45 23.23 52.85
N LEU A 68 13.68 23.05 52.34
CA LEU A 68 14.76 24.01 52.48
C LEU A 68 14.83 24.83 51.19
N GLU A 69 14.52 26.12 51.29
CA GLU A 69 14.57 27.06 50.17
C GLU A 69 15.65 28.13 50.35
N GLY A 70 16.22 28.55 49.22
CA GLY A 70 17.02 29.77 49.10
C GLY A 70 18.46 29.70 49.64
N LYS A 71 18.95 30.85 50.12
CA LYS A 71 20.38 31.13 50.42
C LYS A 71 21.03 30.17 51.43
N ALA A 72 20.26 29.48 52.28
CA ALA A 72 20.79 28.55 53.28
C ALA A 72 21.33 27.24 52.67
N LEU A 73 20.72 26.76 51.58
CA LEU A 73 21.18 25.56 50.86
C LEU A 73 22.51 25.82 50.13
N PHE A 74 22.72 27.05 49.67
CA PHE A 74 23.94 27.44 48.96
C PHE A 74 25.15 27.50 49.92
N ALA A 75 24.96 28.03 51.13
CA ALA A 75 26.01 28.15 52.14
C ALA A 75 26.49 26.79 52.71
N ALA A 76 25.57 25.83 52.90
CA ALA A 76 25.93 24.49 53.37
C ALA A 76 26.69 23.68 52.30
N THR A 77 26.41 23.93 51.02
CA THR A 77 27.03 23.22 49.90
C THR A 77 28.43 23.76 49.59
N GLU A 78 28.65 25.08 49.70
CA GLU A 78 29.98 25.70 49.54
C GLU A 78 30.96 25.26 50.63
N SER A 79 30.53 25.16 51.89
CA SER A 79 31.39 24.72 53.00
C SER A 79 31.86 23.27 52.86
N MET A 80 31.03 22.38 52.31
CA MET A 80 31.45 21.00 52.00
C MET A 80 32.44 20.97 50.82
N ARG A 81 32.25 21.86 49.84
CA ARG A 81 33.09 21.96 48.62
C ARG A 81 34.50 22.48 48.91
N GLU A 82 34.65 23.47 49.78
CA GLU A 82 35.96 24.00 50.19
C GLU A 82 36.80 22.96 50.97
N SER A 83 36.13 22.06 51.72
CA SER A 83 36.80 21.02 52.51
C SER A 83 37.38 19.87 51.67
N GLU A 84 36.85 19.66 50.46
CA GLU A 84 37.34 18.64 49.51
C GLU A 84 38.45 19.18 48.59
N ILE A 85 38.42 20.48 48.26
CA ILE A 85 39.42 21.13 47.39
C ILE A 85 40.80 21.20 48.06
N GLN A 86 40.87 21.24 49.39
CA GLN A 86 42.14 21.23 50.13
C GLN A 86 42.81 19.84 50.22
N LYS A 87 42.17 18.76 49.74
CA LYS A 87 42.67 17.38 49.89
C LYS A 87 43.35 16.79 48.65
N LEU A 88 43.55 17.55 47.58
CA LEU A 88 44.19 17.06 46.35
C LEU A 88 45.66 17.54 46.23
N PRO A 89 46.63 16.63 46.00
CA PRO A 89 48.04 16.97 45.96
C PRO A 89 48.46 17.67 44.66
N THR A 90 49.35 18.65 44.79
CA THR A 90 49.97 19.41 43.70
C THR A 90 51.12 18.63 43.08
N ALA A 91 51.15 18.52 41.75
CA ALA A 91 52.33 18.06 41.01
C ALA A 91 52.66 19.04 39.88
N SER A 92 53.83 19.64 40.03
CA SER A 92 54.55 20.49 39.06
C SER A 92 55.34 19.61 38.10
N ALA A 93 55.37 19.96 36.80
CA ALA A 93 56.54 19.78 35.96
C ALA A 93 56.44 20.62 34.67
N ALA A 94 57.56 21.24 34.32
CA ALA A 94 57.74 22.25 33.29
C ALA A 94 57.74 21.72 31.84
N GLN A 95 57.46 22.65 30.91
CA GLN A 95 57.57 22.49 29.45
C GLN A 95 59.02 22.28 28.96
N PRO A 96 59.18 21.73 27.75
CA PRO A 96 60.04 22.35 26.75
C PRO A 96 59.34 22.62 25.41
N LYS A 97 59.83 23.66 24.71
CA LYS A 97 59.30 24.23 23.45
C LYS A 97 59.74 23.46 22.20
N LYS A 98 58.76 23.29 21.30
CA LYS A 98 58.69 23.34 19.81
C LYS A 98 59.84 22.87 18.92
N GLU A 99 59.46 22.08 17.91
CA GLU A 99 59.81 22.29 16.49
C GLU A 99 58.58 22.06 15.60
N ASP A 100 58.36 22.96 14.63
CA ASP A 100 57.22 22.99 13.70
C ASP A 100 57.49 22.11 12.46
N LYS A 101 56.52 21.27 12.07
CA LYS A 101 56.39 20.72 10.71
C LYS A 101 55.03 21.16 10.14
N PRO A 102 54.95 21.58 8.86
CA PRO A 102 53.70 22.06 8.29
C PRO A 102 52.75 20.89 8.03
N ALA A 103 51.56 20.94 8.61
CA ALA A 103 50.46 20.02 8.33
C ALA A 103 49.69 20.48 7.08
N ALA A 104 49.24 19.50 6.29
CA ALA A 104 48.35 19.67 5.14
C ALA A 104 47.08 20.47 5.49
N PRO A 105 46.45 21.17 4.53
CA PRO A 105 45.26 21.97 4.80
C PRO A 105 44.15 21.09 5.36
N SER A 106 43.67 21.44 6.54
CA SER A 106 42.58 20.75 7.22
C SER A 106 41.26 21.42 6.88
N GLU A 107 40.26 20.65 6.44
CA GLU A 107 38.88 21.10 6.24
C GLU A 107 38.11 21.30 7.56
N THR A 108 38.75 21.08 8.71
CA THR A 108 38.13 21.27 10.03
C THR A 108 37.92 22.75 10.30
N PHE A 109 36.66 23.19 10.34
CA PHE A 109 36.31 24.59 10.56
C PHE A 109 36.14 24.95 12.05
N TYR A 110 35.99 23.97 12.94
CA TYR A 110 35.94 24.19 14.39
C TYR A 110 36.74 23.11 15.14
N GLY A 111 37.55 23.52 16.13
CA GLY A 111 38.33 22.59 16.95
C GLY A 111 39.57 22.01 16.25
N LYS A 112 40.09 20.89 16.77
CA LYS A 112 41.24 20.19 16.19
C LYS A 112 40.79 19.14 15.17
N PRO A 113 41.57 18.87 14.11
CA PRO A 113 41.25 17.81 13.16
C PRO A 113 41.13 16.45 13.84
N PHE A 114 40.15 15.64 13.44
CA PHE A 114 39.88 14.34 14.04
C PHE A 114 39.51 13.28 13.00
N LYS A 115 39.76 12.01 13.36
CA LYS A 115 39.46 10.81 12.57
C LYS A 115 38.81 9.76 13.47
N GLY A 116 38.06 8.84 12.87
CA GLY A 116 37.38 7.75 13.56
C GLY A 116 36.12 7.32 12.81
N THR A 117 35.46 6.28 13.28
CA THR A 117 34.16 5.84 12.74
C THR A 117 33.05 6.57 13.48
N PRO A 118 32.09 7.22 12.78
CA PRO A 118 30.91 7.78 13.42
C PRO A 118 30.08 6.68 14.10
N VAL A 119 29.54 6.98 15.28
CA VAL A 119 28.57 6.14 15.98
C VAL A 119 27.17 6.46 15.42
N PRO A 120 26.36 5.46 15.02
CA PRO A 120 24.97 5.68 14.61
C PRO A 120 24.17 6.38 15.72
N MET A 121 23.37 7.38 15.37
CA MET A 121 22.67 8.21 16.36
C MET A 121 21.66 7.40 17.18
N LYS A 122 21.08 6.32 16.61
CA LYS A 122 20.20 5.39 17.34
C LYS A 122 20.89 4.64 18.49
N GLU A 123 22.22 4.57 18.48
CA GLU A 123 23.01 3.86 19.49
C GLU A 123 23.49 4.80 20.60
N LEU A 124 23.34 6.12 20.45
CA LEU A 124 23.89 7.09 21.40
C LEU A 124 23.29 6.92 22.80
N SER A 125 24.19 6.84 23.78
CA SER A 125 23.84 6.78 25.20
C SER A 125 24.82 7.57 26.06
N LEU A 126 24.35 8.05 27.21
CA LEU A 126 25.12 8.96 28.09
C LEU A 126 26.44 8.35 28.64
N ASP A 127 26.56 7.04 28.65
CA ASP A 127 27.75 6.29 29.10
C ASP A 127 28.88 6.22 28.06
N MET A 128 28.62 6.58 26.80
CA MET A 128 29.62 6.51 25.71
C MET A 128 30.73 7.57 25.80
N GLY A 129 30.59 8.59 26.65
CA GLY A 129 31.60 9.63 26.82
C GLY A 129 31.80 10.47 25.55
N THR A 130 32.99 10.42 24.95
CA THR A 130 33.31 11.18 23.73
C THR A 130 33.05 10.33 22.49
N VAL A 131 32.20 10.83 21.60
CA VAL A 131 31.78 10.17 20.38
C VAL A 131 32.05 11.04 19.16
N ILE A 132 32.04 10.41 17.99
CA ILE A 132 31.96 11.08 16.70
C ILE A 132 30.58 10.74 16.15
N VAL A 133 29.82 11.74 15.73
CA VAL A 133 28.58 11.55 14.97
C VAL A 133 28.72 12.21 13.60
N GLU A 134 27.98 11.70 12.63
CA GLU A 134 27.95 12.25 11.27
C GLU A 134 26.50 12.29 10.82
N GLY A 135 26.06 13.42 10.28
CA GLY A 135 24.66 13.57 9.91
C GLY A 135 24.33 14.91 9.25
N LYS A 136 23.09 15.02 8.79
CA LYS A 136 22.53 16.22 8.17
C LYS A 136 21.91 17.12 9.24
N VAL A 137 22.25 18.40 9.18
CA VAL A 137 21.63 19.45 9.99
C VAL A 137 20.24 19.75 9.45
N PHE A 138 19.22 19.68 10.30
CA PHE A 138 17.84 19.99 9.90
C PHE A 138 17.20 21.13 10.68
N ALA A 139 17.78 21.54 11.82
CA ALA A 139 17.37 22.73 12.56
C ALA A 139 18.59 23.49 13.10
N VAL A 140 18.54 24.82 13.09
CA VAL A 140 19.60 25.70 13.63
C VAL A 140 18.93 26.79 14.48
N ASP A 141 19.33 26.90 15.74
CA ASP A 141 18.75 27.83 16.74
C ASP A 141 19.85 28.51 17.58
N HIS A 142 20.86 29.05 16.90
CA HIS A 142 21.96 29.76 17.58
C HIS A 142 21.45 31.02 18.29
N LYS A 143 21.72 31.13 19.60
CA LYS A 143 21.24 32.24 20.43
C LYS A 143 22.38 33.17 20.87
N GLU A 144 22.32 34.42 20.43
CA GLU A 144 23.26 35.47 20.86
C GLU A 144 22.96 35.96 22.28
N LEU A 145 24.00 36.08 23.10
CA LEU A 145 23.96 36.65 24.44
C LEU A 145 24.73 37.98 24.46
N LYS A 146 24.11 39.03 23.92
CA LYS A 146 24.70 40.37 23.70
C LYS A 146 25.47 40.93 24.89
N LYS A 147 24.93 40.78 26.12
CA LYS A 147 25.57 41.29 27.35
C LYS A 147 26.87 40.56 27.73
N ARG A 148 27.09 39.35 27.19
CA ARG A 148 28.24 38.49 27.50
C ARG A 148 29.19 38.31 26.31
N ASN A 149 28.92 38.97 25.18
CA ASN A 149 29.66 38.77 23.93
C ASN A 149 29.86 37.28 23.59
N ALA A 150 28.81 36.49 23.76
CA ALA A 150 28.83 35.04 23.69
C ALA A 150 27.61 34.50 22.95
N TYR A 151 27.68 33.24 22.52
CA TYR A 151 26.59 32.51 21.87
C TYR A 151 26.32 31.20 22.60
N VAL A 152 25.05 30.80 22.60
CA VAL A 152 24.68 29.38 22.73
C VAL A 152 24.53 28.86 21.30
N VAL A 153 25.55 28.14 20.83
CA VAL A 153 25.47 27.43 19.56
C VAL A 153 24.59 26.22 19.78
N LYS A 154 23.44 26.20 19.12
CA LYS A 154 22.44 25.12 19.18
C LYS A 154 21.97 24.78 17.76
N PHE A 155 21.98 23.49 17.42
CA PHE A 155 21.45 22.95 16.16
C PHE A 155 21.20 21.45 16.29
N ASP A 156 20.30 20.90 15.48
CA ASP A 156 19.91 19.50 15.52
C ASP A 156 20.33 18.79 14.23
N MET A 157 20.82 17.56 14.38
CA MET A 157 21.35 16.73 13.31
C MET A 157 20.72 15.35 13.33
N THR A 158 20.59 14.72 12.16
CA THR A 158 20.13 13.34 12.02
C THR A 158 21.03 12.55 11.07
N ASP A 159 21.22 11.26 11.35
CA ASP A 159 21.80 10.28 10.42
C ASP A 159 20.73 9.38 9.78
N ASN A 160 19.47 9.81 9.86
CA ASN A 160 18.25 9.08 9.49
C ASN A 160 17.92 7.86 10.37
N THR A 161 18.78 7.49 11.34
CA THR A 161 18.48 6.44 12.32
C THR A 161 17.96 7.01 13.65
N ASN A 162 18.44 8.18 14.04
CA ASN A 162 17.91 9.01 15.13
C ASN A 162 18.34 10.47 14.92
N SER A 163 18.10 11.33 15.90
CA SER A 163 18.56 12.72 15.90
C SER A 163 19.29 13.04 17.21
N VAL A 164 20.25 13.96 17.13
CA VAL A 164 20.95 14.49 18.30
C VAL A 164 21.04 16.00 18.22
N ARG A 165 20.82 16.65 19.37
CA ARG A 165 21.04 18.07 19.54
C ARG A 165 22.51 18.36 19.83
N VAL A 166 23.10 19.26 19.07
CA VAL A 166 24.44 19.79 19.32
C VAL A 166 24.31 21.15 20.00
N SER A 167 24.83 21.26 21.22
CA SER A 167 24.68 22.49 22.03
C SER A 167 25.93 22.83 22.84
N ARG A 168 26.36 24.09 22.81
CA ARG A 168 27.42 24.62 23.69
C ARG A 168 27.38 26.15 23.81
N PHE A 169 27.56 26.63 25.04
CA PHE A 169 27.90 28.02 25.31
C PHE A 169 29.37 28.29 24.95
N MET A 170 29.62 29.38 24.22
CA MET A 170 30.96 29.77 23.76
C MET A 170 31.03 31.29 23.54
N GLU A 171 32.20 31.88 23.75
CA GLU A 171 32.47 33.29 23.44
C GLU A 171 32.30 33.55 21.93
N ALA A 172 31.95 34.78 21.54
CA ALA A 172 31.60 35.10 20.15
C ALA A 172 32.71 34.76 19.14
N GLY A 173 33.98 34.95 19.51
CA GLY A 173 35.12 34.58 18.66
C GLY A 173 35.26 33.07 18.44
N GLU A 174 34.93 32.26 19.45
CA GLU A 174 34.97 30.79 19.35
C GLU A 174 33.76 30.26 18.55
N ALA A 175 32.60 30.90 18.67
CA ALA A 175 31.38 30.49 17.98
C ALA A 175 31.40 30.82 16.48
N LYS A 176 32.09 31.89 16.07
CA LYS A 176 32.07 32.44 14.71
C LYS A 176 32.23 31.39 13.59
N PRO A 177 33.21 30.46 13.63
CA PRO A 177 33.36 29.47 12.56
C PRO A 177 32.18 28.52 12.43
N ILE A 178 31.47 28.23 13.53
CA ILE A 178 30.28 27.39 13.51
C ILE A 178 29.12 28.15 12.88
N LEU A 179 28.90 29.42 13.28
CA LEU A 179 27.84 30.27 12.73
C LEU A 179 27.96 30.45 11.21
N GLU A 180 29.19 30.50 10.70
CA GLU A 180 29.51 30.69 9.27
C GLU A 180 29.41 29.42 8.42
N ASN A 181 29.48 28.22 9.02
CA ASN A 181 29.53 26.95 8.28
C ASN A 181 28.36 26.00 8.58
N VAL A 182 27.57 26.26 9.64
CA VAL A 182 26.44 25.41 10.03
C VAL A 182 25.14 26.05 9.58
N HIS A 183 24.54 25.44 8.56
CA HIS A 183 23.25 25.83 8.01
C HIS A 183 22.34 24.60 7.84
N ILE A 184 21.02 24.80 7.78
CA ILE A 184 20.08 23.72 7.43
C ILE A 184 20.50 23.10 6.10
N GLY A 185 20.60 21.76 6.06
CA GLY A 185 21.07 20.98 4.91
C GLY A 185 22.56 20.64 4.91
N SER A 186 23.36 21.26 5.78
CA SER A 186 24.79 20.92 5.93
C SER A 186 24.95 19.49 6.41
N VAL A 187 25.90 18.74 5.85
CA VAL A 187 26.31 17.44 6.39
C VAL A 187 27.61 17.62 7.15
N LEU A 188 27.61 17.27 8.43
CA LEU A 188 28.73 17.54 9.32
C LEU A 188 29.18 16.27 10.03
N ARG A 189 30.48 16.21 10.33
CA ARG A 189 31.04 15.31 11.34
C ARG A 189 31.30 16.13 12.58
N VAL A 190 30.81 15.66 13.72
CA VAL A 190 30.95 16.33 15.02
C VAL A 190 31.58 15.37 16.01
N GLN A 191 32.76 15.73 16.51
CA GLN A 191 33.35 15.07 17.69
C GLN A 191 32.91 15.83 18.93
N GLY A 192 32.33 15.14 19.90
CA GLY A 192 31.84 15.77 21.11
C GLY A 192 31.60 14.79 22.24
N LYS A 193 31.22 15.31 23.40
CA LYS A 193 30.84 14.50 24.56
C LYS A 193 29.34 14.56 24.78
N LEU A 194 28.71 13.40 24.95
CA LEU A 194 27.31 13.33 25.34
C LEU A 194 27.18 13.75 26.81
N ILE A 195 26.27 14.69 27.05
CA ILE A 195 25.94 15.16 28.39
C ILE A 195 24.42 15.29 28.52
N GLU A 196 23.93 15.18 29.74
CA GLU A 196 22.57 15.57 30.09
C GLU A 196 22.53 17.10 30.26
N ASP A 197 21.77 17.79 29.42
CA ASP A 197 21.55 19.22 29.59
C ASP A 197 20.37 19.44 30.53
N ARG A 198 20.62 20.02 31.70
CA ARG A 198 19.58 20.25 32.72
C ARG A 198 18.59 21.34 32.34
N PHE A 199 18.91 22.19 31.38
CA PHE A 199 18.00 23.24 30.90
C PHE A 199 17.02 22.68 29.87
N GLU A 200 17.50 21.81 28.98
CA GLU A 200 16.67 21.17 27.94
C GLU A 200 16.02 19.87 28.43
N ASN A 201 16.52 19.28 29.53
CA ASN A 201 16.13 17.96 30.03
C ASN A 201 16.28 16.86 28.98
N GLU A 202 17.31 16.97 28.14
CA GLU A 202 17.60 16.09 27.01
C GLU A 202 19.09 15.75 26.96
N MET A 203 19.41 14.64 26.28
CA MET A 203 20.78 14.31 25.92
C MET A 203 21.26 15.22 24.79
N VAL A 204 22.36 15.95 25.03
CA VAL A 204 22.97 16.82 24.02
C VAL A 204 24.42 16.40 23.77
N LEU A 205 24.85 16.56 22.53
CA LEU A 205 26.25 16.42 22.15
C LEU A 205 26.94 17.78 22.33
N LYS A 206 27.85 17.87 23.31
CA LYS A 206 28.70 19.04 23.50
C LYS A 206 29.89 18.97 22.54
N PRO A 207 29.98 19.81 21.50
CA PRO A 207 31.01 19.69 20.47
C PRO A 207 32.40 20.11 20.95
N TYR A 208 33.41 19.41 20.46
CA TYR A 208 34.84 19.73 20.61
C TYR A 208 35.48 20.09 19.27
N ALA A 209 35.05 19.44 18.19
CA ALA A 209 35.51 19.73 16.84
C ALA A 209 34.43 19.39 15.81
N MET A 210 34.44 20.11 14.68
CA MET A 210 33.55 19.91 13.55
C MET A 210 34.28 20.04 12.22
N GLN A 211 33.93 19.18 11.28
CA GLN A 211 34.42 19.21 9.91
C GLN A 211 33.28 18.82 8.95
N PRO A 212 33.38 19.15 7.65
CA PRO A 212 32.42 18.68 6.66
C PRO A 212 32.29 17.16 6.72
N GLY A 213 31.06 16.69 6.58
CA GLY A 213 30.73 15.27 6.50
C GLY A 213 30.20 14.89 5.13
N SER A 214 29.99 13.59 4.96
CA SER A 214 29.36 12.99 3.79
C SER A 214 28.38 11.93 4.26
N MET A 215 27.12 12.02 3.82
CA MET A 215 26.21 10.90 3.94
C MET A 215 26.27 10.06 2.66
N PRO A 216 26.21 8.73 2.78
CA PRO A 216 26.02 7.86 1.62
C PRO A 216 24.80 8.33 0.83
N LYS A 217 24.98 8.52 -0.48
CA LYS A 217 23.86 8.76 -1.40
C LYS A 217 23.66 7.50 -2.21
N ARG A 218 22.41 7.08 -2.38
CA ARG A 218 22.07 5.98 -3.29
C ARG A 218 22.44 6.37 -4.72
N GLN A 219 23.11 5.46 -5.40
CA GLN A 219 23.57 5.63 -6.79
C GLN A 219 22.93 4.57 -7.66
N ASP A 220 22.57 4.96 -8.88
CA ASP A 220 22.14 4.03 -9.92
C ASP A 220 23.37 3.67 -10.77
N THR A 221 23.89 2.47 -10.56
CA THR A 221 25.12 1.97 -11.15
C THR A 221 24.89 1.07 -12.36
N ALA A 222 23.62 0.78 -12.70
CA ALA A 222 23.29 -0.11 -13.80
C ALA A 222 23.93 0.38 -15.12
N PRO A 223 24.61 -0.49 -15.89
CA PRO A 223 25.19 -0.07 -17.16
C PRO A 223 24.10 0.21 -18.19
N GLY A 224 24.39 1.06 -19.18
CA GLY A 224 23.51 1.30 -20.32
C GLY A 224 22.34 2.24 -20.04
N GLU A 225 21.20 1.97 -20.69
CA GLU A 225 19.98 2.77 -20.54
C GLU A 225 19.37 2.55 -19.14
N LYS A 226 18.98 3.65 -18.50
CA LYS A 226 18.38 3.62 -17.16
C LYS A 226 16.88 3.38 -17.24
N ARG A 227 16.29 2.82 -16.19
CA ARG A 227 14.83 2.68 -16.14
C ARG A 227 14.12 4.03 -16.13
N VAL A 228 12.81 4.00 -16.38
CA VAL A 228 11.90 5.13 -16.13
C VAL A 228 10.88 4.70 -15.07
N GLU A 229 10.71 5.51 -14.04
CA GLU A 229 9.61 5.32 -13.09
C GLU A 229 8.29 5.79 -13.69
N LEU A 230 7.29 4.90 -13.69
CA LEU A 230 5.98 5.14 -14.27
C LEU A 230 4.87 5.25 -13.21
N HIS A 231 5.13 4.91 -11.95
CA HIS A 231 4.13 4.94 -10.89
C HIS A 231 4.74 5.56 -9.63
N LEU A 232 4.43 6.84 -9.40
CA LEU A 232 4.99 7.63 -8.29
C LEU A 232 3.97 8.62 -7.74
N HIS A 233 3.82 8.53 -6.42
CA HIS A 233 3.01 9.40 -5.59
C HIS A 233 3.87 10.46 -4.93
N THR A 234 3.34 11.68 -4.89
CA THR A 234 3.94 12.85 -4.26
C THR A 234 3.19 13.23 -2.99
N THR A 235 3.64 14.26 -2.29
CA THR A 235 2.90 14.85 -1.15
C THR A 235 1.48 15.34 -1.50
N MET A 236 1.10 15.39 -2.79
CA MET A 236 -0.27 15.68 -3.23
C MET A 236 -1.19 14.45 -3.22
N SER A 237 -0.65 13.24 -3.11
CA SER A 237 -1.42 12.05 -2.73
C SER A 237 -1.74 12.12 -1.24
N ASN A 238 -2.87 12.78 -0.95
CA ASN A 238 -3.22 13.26 0.37
C ASN A 238 -3.23 12.16 1.43
N MET A 239 -2.50 12.40 2.53
CA MET A 239 -2.37 11.47 3.65
C MET A 239 -1.95 10.06 3.19
N ASP A 240 -0.99 9.97 2.27
CA ASP A 240 -0.49 8.67 1.82
C ASP A 240 0.98 8.66 1.41
N ALA A 241 1.43 9.64 0.61
CA ALA A 241 2.81 9.74 0.16
C ALA A 241 3.53 10.98 0.72
N LEU A 242 4.85 10.88 0.80
CA LEU A 242 5.76 11.84 1.41
C LEU A 242 6.81 12.37 0.42
N THR A 243 6.80 11.86 -0.81
CA THR A 243 7.75 12.24 -1.85
C THR A 243 7.57 13.71 -2.23
N ASP A 244 8.61 14.52 -2.00
CA ASP A 244 8.68 15.87 -2.58
C ASP A 244 8.87 15.78 -4.10
N THR A 245 7.96 16.40 -4.84
CA THR A 245 7.92 16.36 -6.31
C THR A 245 9.23 16.83 -6.94
N ALA A 246 9.79 17.95 -6.46
CA ALA A 246 11.02 18.48 -7.03
C ALA A 246 12.25 17.62 -6.72
N ALA A 247 12.29 16.99 -5.54
CA ALA A 247 13.33 16.08 -5.13
C ALA A 247 13.28 14.77 -5.95
N ALA A 248 12.10 14.19 -6.20
CA ALA A 248 11.95 13.01 -7.06
C ALA A 248 12.45 13.27 -8.49
N VAL A 249 12.03 14.39 -9.09
CA VAL A 249 12.47 14.77 -10.44
C VAL A 249 13.99 14.96 -10.52
N LYS A 250 14.58 15.63 -9.52
CA LYS A 250 16.04 15.79 -9.43
C LYS A 250 16.75 14.45 -9.22
N GLN A 251 16.18 13.54 -8.43
CA GLN A 251 16.77 12.25 -8.13
C GLN A 251 16.78 11.35 -9.36
N ALA A 252 15.67 11.29 -10.11
CA ALA A 252 15.59 10.55 -11.37
C ALA A 252 16.60 11.10 -12.39
N ALA A 253 16.70 12.43 -12.53
CA ALA A 253 17.67 13.06 -13.41
C ALA A 253 19.11 12.74 -12.98
N ALA A 254 19.42 12.79 -11.68
CA ALA A 254 20.73 12.45 -11.14
C ALA A 254 21.12 10.97 -11.34
N TRP A 255 20.14 10.07 -11.39
CA TRP A 255 20.35 8.65 -11.71
C TRP A 255 20.44 8.37 -13.22
N GLY A 256 20.24 9.38 -14.07
CA GLY A 256 20.31 9.23 -15.52
C GLY A 256 19.01 8.72 -16.16
N GLN A 257 17.89 8.72 -15.43
CA GLN A 257 16.59 8.37 -16.02
C GLN A 257 16.13 9.49 -16.97
N LYS A 258 15.73 9.14 -18.19
CA LYS A 258 15.33 10.11 -19.22
C LYS A 258 13.98 10.78 -18.95
N ALA A 259 13.12 10.10 -18.19
CA ALA A 259 11.80 10.58 -17.81
C ALA A 259 11.42 10.11 -16.40
N ILE A 260 10.37 10.72 -15.86
CA ILE A 260 9.72 10.31 -14.61
C ILE A 260 8.22 10.64 -14.69
N ALA A 261 7.37 9.72 -14.22
CA ALA A 261 5.94 9.95 -14.11
C ALA A 261 5.54 10.56 -12.76
N ILE A 262 4.46 11.33 -12.78
CA ILE A 262 3.77 11.84 -11.59
C ILE A 262 2.34 11.32 -11.67
N THR A 263 1.92 10.48 -10.73
CA THR A 263 0.65 9.72 -10.78
C THR A 263 -0.09 9.79 -9.46
N ASP A 264 -0.26 11.00 -8.92
CA ASP A 264 -0.98 11.17 -7.65
C ASP A 264 -2.41 10.63 -7.70
N HIS A 265 -2.93 10.20 -6.54
CA HIS A 265 -4.27 9.63 -6.41
C HIS A 265 -5.37 10.64 -6.78
N GLY A 266 -6.01 10.44 -7.92
CA GLY A 266 -7.19 11.19 -8.37
C GLY A 266 -6.97 12.70 -8.57
N VAL A 267 -5.72 13.17 -8.62
CA VAL A 267 -5.38 14.60 -8.68
C VAL A 267 -4.18 14.88 -9.60
N ALA A 268 -4.02 16.16 -9.98
CA ALA A 268 -2.91 16.64 -10.81
C ALA A 268 -2.17 17.84 -10.16
N GLN A 269 -2.28 17.98 -8.84
CA GLN A 269 -1.80 19.17 -8.11
C GLN A 269 -0.27 19.34 -8.16
N SER A 270 0.48 18.25 -8.33
CA SER A 270 1.95 18.28 -8.46
C SER A 270 2.45 18.68 -9.85
N PHE A 271 1.59 18.81 -10.86
CA PHE A 271 2.04 19.08 -12.23
C PHE A 271 2.83 20.39 -12.38
N PRO A 272 2.42 21.53 -11.78
CA PRO A 272 3.20 22.77 -11.86
C PRO A 272 4.59 22.64 -11.24
N ASP A 273 4.71 21.98 -10.11
CA ASP A 273 5.99 21.78 -9.41
C ASP A 273 6.90 20.81 -10.18
N ALA A 274 6.34 19.73 -10.74
CA ALA A 274 7.05 18.82 -11.62
C ALA A 274 7.60 19.55 -12.86
N MET A 275 6.78 20.36 -13.53
CA MET A 275 7.19 21.18 -14.67
C MET A 275 8.34 22.13 -14.31
N LYS A 276 8.20 22.84 -13.18
CA LYS A 276 9.21 23.78 -12.68
C LYS A 276 10.52 23.06 -12.34
N ALA A 277 10.46 21.90 -11.70
CA ALA A 277 11.64 21.11 -11.37
C ALA A 277 12.34 20.59 -12.63
N ALA A 278 11.58 20.03 -13.58
CA ALA A 278 12.09 19.49 -14.83
C ALA A 278 12.83 20.54 -15.68
N SER A 279 12.35 21.79 -15.69
CA SER A 279 12.99 22.89 -16.43
C SER A 279 14.46 23.14 -16.02
N LYS A 280 14.88 22.68 -14.84
CA LYS A 280 16.22 22.87 -14.27
C LYS A 280 17.00 21.57 -14.08
N ALA A 281 16.36 20.41 -14.23
CA ALA A 281 16.97 19.12 -13.94
C ALA A 281 17.50 18.49 -15.23
N LYS A 282 18.84 18.50 -15.38
CA LYS A 282 19.54 17.83 -16.48
C LYS A 282 19.75 16.35 -16.16
N VAL A 283 19.41 15.49 -17.11
CA VAL A 283 19.62 14.04 -16.97
C VAL A 283 21.13 13.77 -16.98
N ALA A 284 21.63 13.08 -15.95
CA ALA A 284 23.04 12.79 -15.79
C ALA A 284 23.61 12.10 -17.03
N GLY A 285 24.75 12.61 -17.51
CA GLY A 285 25.37 12.14 -18.75
C GLY A 285 24.79 12.76 -20.03
N THR A 286 23.86 13.73 -19.94
CA THR A 286 23.25 14.39 -21.10
C THR A 286 23.03 15.90 -20.88
N ASP A 287 22.82 16.64 -21.97
CA ASP A 287 22.40 18.05 -21.94
C ASP A 287 20.86 18.23 -21.96
N GLN A 288 20.09 17.14 -21.93
CA GLN A 288 18.64 17.18 -21.98
C GLN A 288 18.05 17.38 -20.59
N ASN A 289 16.95 18.15 -20.52
CA ASN A 289 16.14 18.18 -19.32
C ASN A 289 15.33 16.88 -19.20
N ILE A 290 15.08 16.43 -17.98
CA ILE A 290 14.24 15.25 -17.75
C ILE A 290 12.81 15.48 -18.27
N LYS A 291 12.23 14.47 -18.94
CA LYS A 291 10.83 14.48 -19.38
C LYS A 291 9.90 14.17 -18.21
N ILE A 292 8.81 14.90 -18.08
CA ILE A 292 7.72 14.56 -17.15
C ILE A 292 6.63 13.81 -17.92
N LEU A 293 6.19 12.68 -17.37
CA LEU A 293 4.95 12.02 -17.78
C LEU A 293 3.85 12.48 -16.83
N TYR A 294 2.99 13.38 -17.33
CA TYR A 294 1.88 13.92 -16.56
C TYR A 294 0.76 12.87 -16.48
N GLY A 295 0.59 12.28 -15.29
CA GLY A 295 -0.39 11.23 -15.08
C GLY A 295 -1.21 11.38 -13.81
N CYS A 296 -2.08 10.40 -13.60
CA CYS A 296 -2.97 10.31 -12.45
C CYS A 296 -3.20 8.82 -12.18
N GLU A 297 -3.11 8.41 -10.92
CA GLU A 297 -3.71 7.15 -10.52
C GLU A 297 -5.18 7.41 -10.20
N GLY A 298 -6.06 7.06 -11.14
CA GLY A 298 -7.49 7.30 -11.04
C GLY A 298 -8.21 6.22 -10.22
N TYR A 299 -9.31 6.61 -9.56
CA TYR A 299 -10.25 5.65 -8.96
C TYR A 299 -11.27 5.20 -10.01
N TYR A 300 -10.88 4.21 -10.78
CA TYR A 300 -11.63 3.65 -11.89
C TYR A 300 -12.83 2.81 -11.45
N VAL A 301 -13.94 2.95 -12.18
CA VAL A 301 -15.11 2.10 -12.05
C VAL A 301 -15.45 1.54 -13.43
N ASN A 302 -15.36 0.22 -13.57
CA ASN A 302 -15.82 -0.43 -14.79
C ASN A 302 -17.35 -0.41 -14.83
N ASP A 303 -17.91 0.41 -15.71
CA ASP A 303 -19.36 0.55 -15.92
C ASP A 303 -19.82 0.04 -17.30
N VAL A 304 -18.92 -0.58 -18.06
CA VAL A 304 -19.16 -1.05 -19.44
C VAL A 304 -19.22 -2.58 -19.49
N ASP A 305 -18.37 -3.27 -18.75
CA ASP A 305 -18.26 -4.73 -18.89
C ASP A 305 -19.46 -5.47 -18.30
N ASP A 306 -20.13 -4.87 -17.31
CA ASP A 306 -21.45 -5.31 -16.79
C ASP A 306 -22.60 -5.06 -17.81
N ARG A 307 -22.29 -4.99 -19.09
CA ARG A 307 -23.26 -4.83 -20.20
C ARG A 307 -23.07 -5.88 -21.28
N ILE A 308 -22.02 -6.69 -21.20
CA ILE A 308 -21.83 -7.81 -22.11
C ILE A 308 -22.70 -8.94 -21.58
N VAL A 309 -23.87 -9.06 -22.18
CA VAL A 309 -24.80 -10.15 -21.92
C VAL A 309 -24.41 -11.34 -22.80
N VAL A 310 -24.04 -11.09 -24.06
CA VAL A 310 -23.81 -12.13 -25.05
C VAL A 310 -22.33 -12.26 -25.36
N HIS A 311 -21.81 -13.47 -25.24
CA HIS A 311 -20.42 -13.85 -25.54
C HIS A 311 -20.42 -14.82 -26.73
N GLY A 312 -19.82 -14.44 -27.85
CA GLY A 312 -19.81 -15.23 -29.09
C GLY A 312 -20.60 -14.56 -30.22
N GLU A 313 -20.60 -15.20 -31.39
CA GLU A 313 -21.06 -14.59 -32.65
C GLU A 313 -22.41 -15.12 -33.16
N GLN A 314 -22.96 -16.17 -32.54
CA GLN A 314 -24.22 -16.75 -32.98
C GLN A 314 -25.37 -15.77 -32.75
N ASP A 315 -26.20 -15.57 -33.77
CA ASP A 315 -27.40 -14.75 -33.68
C ASP A 315 -28.64 -15.62 -33.82
N ILE A 316 -29.56 -15.50 -32.86
CA ILE A 316 -30.83 -16.22 -32.84
C ILE A 316 -31.97 -15.24 -32.58
N THR A 317 -33.13 -15.51 -33.16
CA THR A 317 -34.39 -14.86 -32.76
C THR A 317 -34.92 -15.52 -31.48
N PHE A 318 -35.69 -14.78 -30.69
CA PHE A 318 -36.12 -15.25 -29.36
C PHE A 318 -37.13 -16.42 -29.37
N ASP A 319 -37.66 -16.79 -30.54
CA ASP A 319 -38.51 -17.97 -30.73
C ASP A 319 -37.74 -19.29 -30.94
N GLN A 320 -36.41 -19.21 -31.09
CA GLN A 320 -35.53 -20.36 -31.27
C GLN A 320 -35.19 -21.07 -29.96
N GLU A 321 -34.67 -22.29 -30.08
CA GLU A 321 -34.20 -23.07 -28.94
C GLU A 321 -32.88 -22.53 -28.38
N PHE A 322 -32.81 -22.45 -27.05
CA PHE A 322 -31.57 -22.22 -26.31
C PHE A 322 -31.46 -23.23 -25.17
N VAL A 323 -30.27 -23.38 -24.60
CA VAL A 323 -30.01 -24.28 -23.47
C VAL A 323 -29.69 -23.44 -22.25
N ALA A 324 -30.53 -23.49 -21.23
CA ALA A 324 -30.15 -22.98 -19.92
C ALA A 324 -29.41 -24.06 -19.13
N PHE A 325 -28.30 -23.71 -18.48
CA PHE A 325 -27.53 -24.67 -17.68
C PHE A 325 -26.91 -24.02 -16.44
N ASP A 326 -26.56 -24.88 -15.48
CA ASP A 326 -25.97 -24.52 -14.20
C ASP A 326 -25.06 -25.67 -13.73
N LEU A 327 -23.99 -25.33 -13.00
CA LEU A 327 -23.01 -26.28 -12.50
C LEU A 327 -22.82 -26.15 -10.99
N GLU A 328 -22.80 -27.30 -10.32
CA GLU A 328 -22.24 -27.39 -8.97
C GLU A 328 -20.78 -27.86 -9.05
N THR A 329 -19.93 -27.28 -8.22
CA THR A 329 -18.47 -27.47 -8.30
C THR A 329 -17.82 -27.62 -6.93
N THR A 330 -16.62 -28.19 -6.92
CA THR A 330 -15.77 -28.33 -5.72
C THR A 330 -15.09 -27.03 -5.28
N GLY A 331 -15.35 -25.91 -5.96
CA GLY A 331 -14.76 -24.61 -5.68
C GLY A 331 -14.93 -23.65 -6.86
N LEU A 332 -14.37 -22.44 -6.78
CA LEU A 332 -14.66 -21.36 -7.75
C LEU A 332 -13.73 -21.32 -8.96
N SER A 333 -12.70 -22.15 -9.01
CA SER A 333 -11.62 -22.08 -10.01
C SER A 333 -11.71 -23.21 -11.02
N SER A 334 -12.07 -22.93 -12.27
CA SER A 334 -12.11 -23.95 -13.32
C SER A 334 -10.75 -24.62 -13.57
N ARG A 335 -9.64 -24.02 -13.14
CA ARG A 335 -8.28 -24.58 -13.25
C ARG A 335 -7.99 -25.70 -12.25
N SER A 336 -8.36 -25.52 -10.99
CA SER A 336 -8.03 -26.44 -9.87
C SER A 336 -9.24 -27.24 -9.39
N ASP A 337 -10.42 -26.67 -9.58
CA ASP A 337 -11.68 -27.21 -9.12
C ASP A 337 -12.29 -28.16 -10.18
N ARG A 338 -13.34 -28.88 -9.81
CA ARG A 338 -13.99 -29.95 -10.60
C ARG A 338 -15.49 -29.83 -10.46
N ILE A 339 -16.20 -30.15 -11.54
CA ILE A 339 -17.66 -30.22 -11.61
C ILE A 339 -18.14 -31.43 -10.81
N ILE A 340 -19.25 -31.27 -10.06
CA ILE A 340 -19.89 -32.33 -9.26
C ILE A 340 -21.36 -32.57 -9.64
N GLU A 341 -22.03 -31.61 -10.26
CA GLU A 341 -23.34 -31.78 -10.89
C GLU A 341 -23.42 -30.91 -12.14
N ILE A 342 -24.07 -31.44 -13.20
CA ILE A 342 -24.47 -30.66 -14.38
C ILE A 342 -25.98 -30.74 -14.49
N GLY A 343 -26.63 -29.57 -14.56
CA GLY A 343 -28.04 -29.44 -14.91
C GLY A 343 -28.20 -28.59 -16.14
N ALA A 344 -28.99 -29.04 -17.11
CA ALA A 344 -29.28 -28.28 -18.32
C ALA A 344 -30.68 -28.58 -18.84
N VAL A 345 -31.29 -27.58 -19.47
CA VAL A 345 -32.64 -27.62 -19.98
C VAL A 345 -32.67 -26.94 -21.34
N ILE A 346 -33.23 -27.61 -22.35
CA ILE A 346 -33.54 -26.98 -23.64
C ILE A 346 -34.88 -26.27 -23.48
N LEU A 347 -34.91 -24.97 -23.77
CA LEU A 347 -36.13 -24.18 -23.76
C LEU A 347 -36.45 -23.65 -25.15
N LYS A 348 -37.76 -23.56 -25.43
CA LYS A 348 -38.31 -22.85 -26.58
C LYS A 348 -39.56 -22.10 -26.15
N ASN A 349 -39.63 -20.80 -26.41
CA ASN A 349 -40.77 -19.95 -26.02
C ASN A 349 -41.14 -20.08 -24.52
N GLY A 350 -40.13 -20.21 -23.64
CA GLY A 350 -40.32 -20.39 -22.20
C GLY A 350 -40.90 -21.75 -21.77
N GLN A 351 -40.95 -22.74 -22.66
CA GLN A 351 -41.35 -24.11 -22.36
C GLN A 351 -40.15 -25.07 -22.40
N GLU A 352 -40.13 -26.02 -21.46
CA GLU A 352 -39.18 -27.13 -21.44
C GLU A 352 -39.39 -28.06 -22.63
N VAL A 353 -38.33 -28.29 -23.40
CA VAL A 353 -38.31 -29.27 -24.50
C VAL A 353 -37.66 -30.57 -24.06
N ASP A 354 -36.50 -30.47 -23.41
CA ASP A 354 -35.73 -31.62 -22.93
C ASP A 354 -34.84 -31.21 -21.75
N ARG A 355 -34.37 -32.18 -20.97
CA ARG A 355 -33.58 -31.97 -19.76
C ARG A 355 -32.44 -32.97 -19.63
N PHE A 356 -31.28 -32.45 -19.24
CA PHE A 356 -30.10 -33.20 -18.89
C PHE A 356 -29.73 -32.92 -17.43
N GLN A 357 -29.56 -33.98 -16.63
CA GLN A 357 -29.10 -33.84 -15.26
C GLN A 357 -28.24 -35.05 -14.88
N THR A 358 -27.06 -34.80 -14.32
CA THR A 358 -26.21 -35.87 -13.81
C THR A 358 -25.24 -35.37 -12.74
N PHE A 359 -24.95 -36.24 -11.77
CA PHE A 359 -23.80 -36.05 -10.88
C PHE A 359 -22.52 -36.42 -11.61
N VAL A 360 -21.42 -35.82 -11.18
CA VAL A 360 -20.08 -36.07 -11.71
C VAL A 360 -19.17 -36.45 -10.56
N ASP A 361 -18.45 -37.57 -10.67
CA ASP A 361 -17.41 -37.93 -9.71
C ASP A 361 -16.20 -36.97 -9.88
N PRO A 362 -15.87 -36.14 -8.88
CA PRO A 362 -14.73 -35.22 -8.94
C PRO A 362 -13.39 -35.93 -8.67
N GLU A 363 -13.42 -37.24 -8.42
CA GLU A 363 -12.28 -38.09 -8.04
C GLU A 363 -11.54 -37.61 -6.79
N ARG A 364 -12.26 -36.91 -5.90
CA ARG A 364 -11.73 -36.40 -4.63
C ARG A 364 -12.83 -36.19 -3.60
N PRO A 365 -12.51 -36.25 -2.30
CA PRO A 365 -13.47 -35.93 -1.26
C PRO A 365 -13.88 -34.46 -1.32
N LEU A 366 -15.15 -34.19 -1.01
CA LEU A 366 -15.68 -32.84 -0.89
C LEU A 366 -15.23 -32.18 0.41
N GLU A 367 -14.81 -30.91 0.32
CA GLU A 367 -14.60 -30.11 1.51
C GLU A 367 -15.95 -29.80 2.18
N ARG A 368 -15.98 -29.77 3.51
CA ARG A 368 -17.20 -29.49 4.28
C ARG A 368 -17.95 -28.23 3.83
N LYS A 369 -17.20 -27.17 3.49
CA LYS A 369 -17.77 -25.90 3.00
C LYS A 369 -18.56 -26.06 1.70
N ILE A 370 -18.15 -26.99 0.83
CA ILE A 370 -18.82 -27.27 -0.44
C ILE A 370 -20.11 -28.03 -0.17
N VAL A 371 -20.06 -29.05 0.69
CA VAL A 371 -21.27 -29.78 1.12
C VAL A 371 -22.29 -28.84 1.74
N GLU A 372 -21.86 -27.89 2.58
CA GLU A 372 -22.73 -26.88 3.19
C GLU A 372 -23.30 -25.88 2.16
N LEU A 373 -22.59 -25.64 1.05
CA LEU A 373 -23.00 -24.68 0.01
C LEU A 373 -23.97 -25.30 -1.00
N THR A 374 -23.66 -26.50 -1.48
CA THR A 374 -24.37 -27.16 -2.59
C THR A 374 -25.38 -28.20 -2.09
N GLY A 375 -25.23 -28.68 -0.85
CA GLY A 375 -26.02 -29.79 -0.31
C GLY A 375 -25.63 -31.16 -0.87
N ILE A 376 -24.66 -31.25 -1.78
CA ILE A 376 -24.16 -32.50 -2.36
C ILE A 376 -23.14 -33.12 -1.39
N THR A 377 -23.34 -34.39 -1.02
CA THR A 377 -22.42 -35.13 -0.14
C THR A 377 -21.56 -36.12 -0.93
N ASP A 378 -20.44 -36.55 -0.37
CA ASP A 378 -19.59 -37.59 -0.97
C ASP A 378 -20.38 -38.88 -1.25
N GLU A 379 -21.33 -39.25 -0.38
CA GLU A 379 -22.18 -40.42 -0.57
C GLU A 379 -23.09 -40.32 -1.80
N MET A 380 -23.52 -39.11 -2.18
CA MET A 380 -24.34 -38.89 -3.38
C MET A 380 -23.54 -39.07 -4.66
N LEU A 381 -22.22 -38.90 -4.60
CA LEU A 381 -21.31 -39.02 -5.72
C LEU A 381 -20.76 -40.44 -5.90
N VAL A 382 -21.03 -41.36 -4.95
CA VAL A 382 -20.60 -42.75 -5.06
C VAL A 382 -21.24 -43.41 -6.29
N GLY A 383 -20.41 -43.80 -7.25
CA GLY A 383 -20.85 -44.43 -8.50
C GLY A 383 -21.37 -43.45 -9.56
N ALA A 384 -21.23 -42.14 -9.32
CA ALA A 384 -21.46 -41.14 -10.36
C ALA A 384 -20.44 -41.31 -11.50
N PRO A 385 -20.82 -41.05 -12.76
CA PRO A 385 -19.91 -41.08 -13.89
C PRO A 385 -18.84 -39.99 -13.77
N LYS A 386 -17.66 -40.22 -14.36
CA LYS A 386 -16.61 -39.21 -14.41
C LYS A 386 -16.85 -38.19 -15.51
N ILE A 387 -16.14 -37.06 -15.47
CA ILE A 387 -16.31 -35.98 -16.44
C ILE A 387 -16.00 -36.43 -17.88
N GLU A 388 -15.10 -37.40 -18.07
CA GLU A 388 -14.77 -37.99 -19.36
C GLU A 388 -15.97 -38.68 -20.03
N GLU A 389 -16.90 -39.21 -19.23
CA GLU A 389 -18.11 -39.87 -19.69
C GLU A 389 -19.29 -38.90 -19.82
N VAL A 390 -19.32 -37.86 -18.99
CA VAL A 390 -20.41 -36.88 -18.91
C VAL A 390 -20.27 -35.79 -19.96
N LEU A 391 -19.08 -35.22 -20.11
CA LEU A 391 -18.86 -34.07 -21.00
C LEU A 391 -19.28 -34.37 -22.44
N PRO A 392 -18.94 -35.50 -23.08
CA PRO A 392 -19.38 -35.78 -24.45
C PRO A 392 -20.91 -35.85 -24.58
N LYS A 393 -21.61 -36.42 -23.58
CA LYS A 393 -23.07 -36.50 -23.56
C LYS A 393 -23.70 -35.13 -23.38
N PHE A 394 -23.11 -34.29 -22.55
CA PHE A 394 -23.53 -32.91 -22.37
C PHE A 394 -23.34 -32.10 -23.66
N LEU A 395 -22.19 -32.21 -24.32
CA LEU A 395 -21.91 -31.53 -25.59
C LEU A 395 -22.88 -31.97 -26.71
N ASP A 396 -23.24 -33.25 -26.76
CA ASP A 396 -24.26 -33.79 -27.68
C ASP A 396 -25.66 -33.24 -27.37
N PHE A 397 -26.04 -33.20 -26.09
CA PHE A 397 -27.32 -32.64 -25.63
C PHE A 397 -27.47 -31.17 -26.00
N ILE A 398 -26.46 -30.33 -25.73
CA ILE A 398 -26.53 -28.90 -26.05
C ILE A 398 -26.50 -28.66 -27.56
N GLY A 399 -25.80 -29.51 -28.33
CA GLY A 399 -25.58 -29.31 -29.75
C GLY A 399 -24.98 -27.93 -30.04
N GLY A 400 -25.32 -27.30 -31.16
CA GLY A 400 -24.87 -25.94 -31.50
C GLY A 400 -25.75 -24.80 -30.97
N ARG A 401 -26.51 -25.02 -29.90
CA ARG A 401 -27.44 -24.01 -29.35
C ARG A 401 -26.71 -22.97 -28.50
N VAL A 402 -27.34 -21.81 -28.36
CA VAL A 402 -26.89 -20.77 -27.43
C VAL A 402 -27.04 -21.28 -26.01
N LEU A 403 -25.98 -21.12 -25.21
CA LEU A 403 -25.97 -21.45 -23.80
C LEU A 403 -26.45 -20.25 -22.98
N VAL A 404 -27.21 -20.49 -21.93
CA VAL A 404 -27.74 -19.46 -21.04
C VAL A 404 -27.42 -19.85 -19.62
N ALA A 405 -26.77 -18.97 -18.87
CA ALA A 405 -26.42 -19.19 -17.48
C ALA A 405 -26.55 -17.90 -16.69
N HIS A 406 -26.58 -18.00 -15.36
CA HIS A 406 -26.73 -16.86 -14.47
C HIS A 406 -25.39 -16.57 -13.82
N ASN A 407 -24.63 -15.60 -14.37
CA ASN A 407 -23.16 -15.50 -14.26
C ASN A 407 -22.43 -16.48 -15.20
N SER A 408 -22.73 -16.38 -16.50
CA SER A 408 -22.37 -17.38 -17.52
C SER A 408 -20.87 -17.64 -17.65
N ASP A 409 -20.02 -16.66 -17.31
CA ASP A 409 -18.56 -16.82 -17.29
C ASP A 409 -18.09 -17.93 -16.34
N PHE A 410 -18.82 -18.15 -15.24
CA PHE A 410 -18.53 -19.20 -14.29
C PHE A 410 -18.75 -20.58 -14.92
N ASP A 411 -20.00 -20.88 -15.30
CA ASP A 411 -20.39 -22.19 -15.80
C ASP A 411 -19.69 -22.53 -17.11
N THR A 412 -19.66 -21.58 -18.05
CA THR A 412 -18.97 -21.77 -19.34
C THR A 412 -17.46 -21.89 -19.16
N GLY A 413 -16.89 -21.22 -18.16
CA GLY A 413 -15.48 -21.31 -17.80
C GLY A 413 -15.07 -22.71 -17.34
N PHE A 414 -15.93 -23.40 -16.59
CA PHE A 414 -15.72 -24.81 -16.21
C PHE A 414 -15.84 -25.75 -17.42
N ILE A 415 -16.91 -25.64 -18.22
CA ILE A 415 -17.07 -26.49 -19.42
C ILE A 415 -15.90 -26.31 -20.38
N ARG A 416 -15.46 -25.06 -20.63
CA ARG A 416 -14.32 -24.75 -21.50
C ARG A 416 -13.01 -25.35 -20.96
N ALA A 417 -12.81 -25.32 -19.64
CA ALA A 417 -11.64 -25.94 -19.01
C ALA A 417 -11.65 -27.46 -19.18
N GLU A 418 -12.78 -28.13 -18.98
CA GLU A 418 -12.88 -29.58 -19.18
C GLU A 418 -12.74 -29.95 -20.67
N CYS A 419 -13.32 -29.17 -21.59
CA CYS A 419 -13.13 -29.34 -23.03
C CYS A 419 -11.63 -29.29 -23.37
N ARG A 420 -10.91 -28.28 -22.87
CA ARG A 420 -9.46 -28.14 -23.08
C ARG A 420 -8.67 -29.34 -22.51
N ARG A 421 -9.03 -29.85 -21.33
CA ARG A 421 -8.37 -31.01 -20.71
C ARG A 421 -8.56 -32.29 -21.52
N LEU A 422 -9.75 -32.49 -22.08
CA LEU A 422 -10.13 -33.70 -22.79
C LEU A 422 -9.94 -33.61 -24.31
N GLY A 423 -9.51 -32.45 -24.82
CA GLY A 423 -9.24 -32.23 -26.24
C GLY A 423 -10.48 -32.00 -27.10
N PHE A 424 -11.57 -31.50 -26.50
CA PHE A 424 -12.76 -31.04 -27.23
C PHE A 424 -12.64 -29.55 -27.56
N ASP A 425 -13.14 -29.17 -28.74
CA ASP A 425 -13.25 -27.77 -29.11
C ASP A 425 -14.46 -27.11 -28.43
N TYR A 426 -14.32 -25.84 -28.05
CA TYR A 426 -15.36 -25.05 -27.40
C TYR A 426 -15.60 -23.75 -28.20
N HIS A 427 -16.78 -23.61 -28.80
CA HIS A 427 -17.13 -22.49 -29.70
C HIS A 427 -18.55 -21.96 -29.46
N TYR A 428 -19.13 -22.26 -28.29
CA TYR A 428 -20.51 -21.91 -28.01
C TYR A 428 -20.68 -20.42 -27.74
N THR A 429 -21.78 -19.86 -28.24
CA THR A 429 -22.25 -18.54 -27.82
C THR A 429 -23.02 -18.68 -26.51
N ALA A 430 -22.76 -17.79 -25.55
CA ALA A 430 -23.38 -17.79 -24.25
C ALA A 430 -24.08 -16.46 -23.95
N ALA A 431 -25.20 -16.50 -23.21
CA ALA A 431 -25.92 -15.33 -22.72
C ALA A 431 -26.03 -15.34 -21.19
N ASP A 432 -25.78 -14.18 -20.57
CA ASP A 432 -25.76 -14.02 -19.13
C ASP A 432 -27.01 -13.34 -18.58
N THR A 433 -27.86 -14.11 -17.90
CA THR A 433 -29.08 -13.59 -17.30
C THR A 433 -28.83 -12.69 -16.10
N LEU A 434 -27.69 -12.80 -15.41
CA LEU A 434 -27.32 -11.91 -14.31
C LEU A 434 -27.11 -10.50 -14.82
N ILE A 435 -26.27 -10.35 -15.84
CA ILE A 435 -25.96 -9.06 -16.47
C ILE A 435 -27.21 -8.47 -17.12
N LEU A 436 -27.99 -9.30 -17.82
CA LEU A 436 -29.22 -8.84 -18.46
C LEU A 436 -30.24 -8.33 -17.42
N SER A 437 -30.37 -9.04 -16.30
CA SER A 437 -31.26 -8.63 -15.20
C SER A 437 -30.81 -7.34 -14.53
N GLN A 438 -29.50 -7.13 -14.34
CA GLN A 438 -28.96 -5.89 -13.79
C GLN A 438 -29.35 -4.66 -14.61
N ASN A 439 -29.40 -4.82 -15.94
CA ASN A 439 -29.75 -3.74 -16.85
C ASN A 439 -31.26 -3.53 -16.96
N LEU A 440 -32.06 -4.61 -17.04
CA LEU A 440 -33.50 -4.51 -17.25
C LEU A 440 -34.35 -4.38 -15.97
N LEU A 441 -33.77 -4.63 -14.79
CA LEU A 441 -34.47 -4.57 -13.49
C LEU A 441 -33.77 -3.59 -12.52
N PRO A 442 -33.70 -2.28 -12.85
CA PRO A 442 -33.03 -1.24 -12.03
C PRO A 442 -33.46 -1.16 -10.57
N GLN A 443 -34.69 -1.60 -10.27
CA GLN A 443 -35.28 -1.53 -8.93
C GLN A 443 -34.68 -2.53 -7.93
N LEU A 444 -33.89 -3.51 -8.40
CA LEU A 444 -33.29 -4.52 -7.53
C LEU A 444 -31.91 -4.08 -7.03
N ASN A 445 -31.65 -4.29 -5.74
CA ASN A 445 -30.35 -4.04 -5.12
C ASN A 445 -29.42 -5.26 -5.16
N LYS A 446 -29.96 -6.44 -5.46
CA LYS A 446 -29.24 -7.71 -5.52
C LYS A 446 -29.86 -8.54 -6.64
N PHE A 447 -29.02 -9.34 -7.30
CA PHE A 447 -29.41 -10.09 -8.48
C PHE A 447 -29.07 -11.57 -8.35
N LYS A 448 -29.20 -12.15 -7.15
CA LYS A 448 -29.12 -13.62 -7.03
C LYS A 448 -30.27 -14.26 -7.81
N LEU A 449 -30.06 -15.45 -8.35
CA LEU A 449 -31.04 -16.17 -9.17
C LEU A 449 -32.45 -16.17 -8.55
N ASN A 450 -32.55 -16.53 -7.27
CA ASN A 450 -33.82 -16.54 -6.53
C ASN A 450 -34.46 -15.14 -6.37
N ILE A 451 -33.67 -14.09 -6.22
CA ILE A 451 -34.17 -12.71 -6.09
C ILE A 451 -34.74 -12.23 -7.43
N VAL A 452 -34.04 -12.51 -8.53
CA VAL A 452 -34.50 -12.16 -9.88
C VAL A 452 -35.75 -12.96 -10.24
N SER A 453 -35.76 -14.26 -9.97
CA SER A 453 -36.90 -15.14 -10.19
C SER A 453 -38.16 -14.62 -9.47
N ASN A 454 -38.02 -14.25 -8.19
CA ASN A 454 -39.10 -13.64 -7.41
C ASN A 454 -39.56 -12.29 -7.99
N ALA A 455 -38.64 -11.43 -8.42
CA ALA A 455 -38.97 -10.14 -9.02
C ALA A 455 -39.76 -10.28 -10.33
N LEU A 456 -39.51 -11.35 -11.08
CA LEU A 456 -40.22 -11.71 -12.31
C LEU A 456 -41.47 -12.58 -12.05
N SER A 457 -41.81 -12.82 -10.78
CA SER A 457 -42.96 -13.64 -10.35
C SER A 457 -42.95 -15.05 -10.97
N LEU A 458 -41.77 -15.67 -11.02
CA LEU A 458 -41.61 -17.05 -11.47
C LEU A 458 -41.92 -18.04 -10.33
N PRO A 459 -42.19 -19.33 -10.66
CA PRO A 459 -42.48 -20.35 -9.65
C PRO A 459 -41.34 -20.57 -8.65
N ASP A 460 -41.69 -20.98 -7.43
CA ASP A 460 -40.72 -21.46 -6.44
C ASP A 460 -39.96 -22.68 -6.97
N PHE A 461 -38.68 -22.78 -6.66
CA PHE A 461 -37.78 -23.86 -7.08
C PHE A 461 -36.84 -24.28 -5.93
N ASN A 462 -36.27 -25.47 -6.02
CA ASN A 462 -35.30 -25.95 -5.04
C ASN A 462 -33.90 -25.43 -5.39
N HIS A 463 -33.51 -24.33 -4.75
CA HIS A 463 -32.19 -23.73 -4.93
C HIS A 463 -31.08 -24.74 -4.56
N HIS A 464 -29.99 -24.77 -5.33
CA HIS A 464 -28.85 -25.70 -5.18
C HIS A 464 -29.03 -27.10 -5.79
N ARG A 465 -30.00 -27.26 -6.70
CA ARG A 465 -30.00 -28.38 -7.64
C ARG A 465 -29.80 -27.83 -9.04
N ALA A 466 -28.69 -28.22 -9.67
CA ALA A 466 -28.27 -27.64 -10.94
C ALA A 466 -29.39 -27.64 -12.01
N ALA A 467 -30.23 -28.69 -12.09
CA ALA A 467 -31.29 -28.74 -13.09
C ALA A 467 -32.49 -27.80 -12.80
N ASP A 468 -32.79 -27.53 -11.52
CA ASP A 468 -33.87 -26.61 -11.13
C ASP A 468 -33.41 -25.15 -11.27
N ASP A 469 -32.14 -24.89 -10.96
CA ASP A 469 -31.49 -23.59 -11.16
C ASP A 469 -31.34 -23.29 -12.66
N ALA A 470 -30.97 -24.28 -13.48
CA ALA A 470 -30.96 -24.17 -14.95
C ALA A 470 -32.35 -23.84 -15.52
N MET A 471 -33.41 -24.53 -15.07
CA MET A 471 -34.79 -24.21 -15.49
C MET A 471 -35.15 -22.76 -15.12
N THR A 472 -34.89 -22.36 -13.88
CA THR A 472 -35.18 -21.00 -13.41
C THR A 472 -34.43 -19.95 -14.22
N CYS A 473 -33.15 -20.19 -14.50
CA CYS A 473 -32.33 -19.35 -15.38
C CYS A 473 -32.95 -19.22 -16.78
N GLY A 474 -33.41 -20.34 -17.36
CA GLY A 474 -34.08 -20.34 -18.66
C GLY A 474 -35.39 -19.55 -18.68
N LEU A 475 -36.20 -19.68 -17.63
CA LEU A 475 -37.44 -18.91 -17.48
C LEU A 475 -37.17 -17.41 -17.29
N ILE A 476 -36.12 -17.04 -16.55
CA ILE A 476 -35.66 -15.65 -16.44
C ILE A 476 -35.31 -15.12 -17.83
N MET A 477 -34.49 -15.84 -18.60
CA MET A 477 -34.12 -15.43 -19.95
C MET A 477 -35.36 -15.23 -20.84
N ALA A 478 -36.28 -16.19 -20.85
CA ALA A 478 -37.52 -16.09 -21.63
C ALA A 478 -38.35 -14.86 -21.26
N LYS A 479 -38.47 -14.54 -19.96
CA LYS A 479 -39.16 -13.31 -19.51
C LYS A 479 -38.44 -12.04 -19.92
N LEU A 480 -37.11 -12.01 -19.84
CA LEU A 480 -36.32 -10.85 -20.22
C LEU A 480 -36.32 -10.65 -21.75
N MET A 481 -36.34 -11.72 -22.55
CA MET A 481 -36.51 -11.67 -24.01
C MET A 481 -37.83 -11.00 -24.41
N VAL A 482 -38.96 -11.41 -23.80
CA VAL A 482 -40.27 -10.76 -24.04
C VAL A 482 -40.20 -9.26 -23.70
N ARG A 483 -39.55 -8.92 -22.58
CA ARG A 483 -39.38 -7.53 -22.17
C ARG A 483 -38.53 -6.72 -23.16
N LEU A 484 -37.47 -7.32 -23.70
CA LEU A 484 -36.61 -6.71 -24.72
C LEU A 484 -37.40 -6.42 -26.02
N GLU A 485 -38.26 -7.34 -26.44
CA GLU A 485 -39.13 -7.13 -27.61
C GLU A 485 -40.16 -6.03 -27.35
N GLU A 486 -40.91 -6.13 -26.24
CA GLU A 486 -42.04 -5.25 -25.95
C GLU A 486 -41.62 -3.84 -25.52
N GLU A 487 -40.58 -3.70 -24.69
CA GLU A 487 -40.18 -2.41 -24.11
C GLU A 487 -39.05 -1.72 -24.89
N HIS A 488 -38.27 -2.48 -25.68
CA HIS A 488 -37.02 -1.99 -26.27
C HIS A 488 -36.85 -2.29 -27.78
N ASP A 489 -37.81 -2.95 -28.42
CA ASP A 489 -37.79 -3.28 -29.86
C ASP A 489 -36.55 -4.08 -30.29
N ILE A 490 -36.09 -4.98 -29.41
CA ILE A 490 -34.94 -5.88 -29.64
C ILE A 490 -35.49 -7.30 -29.83
N HIS A 491 -35.19 -7.90 -30.98
CA HIS A 491 -35.81 -9.17 -31.42
C HIS A 491 -34.82 -10.33 -31.64
N ASN A 492 -33.53 -10.10 -31.40
CA ASN A 492 -32.50 -11.11 -31.58
C ASN A 492 -31.35 -10.94 -30.58
N LEU A 493 -30.55 -11.99 -30.46
CA LEU A 493 -29.50 -12.11 -29.45
C LEU A 493 -28.38 -11.08 -29.66
N GLN A 494 -27.88 -10.90 -30.89
CA GLN A 494 -26.73 -10.01 -31.13
C GLN A 494 -27.09 -8.51 -31.00
N ALA A 495 -28.38 -8.15 -31.06
CA ALA A 495 -28.83 -6.79 -30.80
C ALA A 495 -28.81 -6.40 -29.30
N ILE A 496 -28.68 -7.37 -28.38
CA ILE A 496 -28.71 -7.11 -26.92
C ILE A 496 -27.52 -6.23 -26.50
N ASN A 497 -26.28 -6.65 -26.75
CA ASN A 497 -25.09 -5.93 -26.29
C ASN A 497 -25.03 -4.47 -26.78
N PRO A 498 -25.27 -4.15 -28.07
CA PRO A 498 -25.36 -2.77 -28.53
C PRO A 498 -26.45 -1.97 -27.80
N ALA A 499 -27.60 -2.58 -27.53
CA ALA A 499 -28.70 -1.90 -26.85
C ALA A 499 -28.43 -1.66 -25.35
N MET A 500 -27.71 -2.56 -24.67
CA MET A 500 -27.34 -2.38 -23.26
C MET A 500 -26.57 -1.08 -23.00
N THR A 501 -25.89 -0.52 -24.01
CA THR A 501 -25.25 0.79 -23.89
C THR A 501 -26.24 1.94 -23.61
N ARG A 502 -27.50 1.78 -24.00
CA ARG A 502 -28.57 2.80 -23.90
C ARG A 502 -29.57 2.50 -22.77
N LEU A 503 -29.71 1.24 -22.36
CA LEU A 503 -30.76 0.75 -21.46
C LEU A 503 -30.47 0.98 -19.96
N ARG A 504 -29.76 2.05 -19.61
CA ARG A 504 -29.33 2.34 -18.22
C ARG A 504 -30.41 2.01 -17.18
N SER A 505 -30.16 0.98 -16.38
CA SER A 505 -30.41 1.09 -14.96
C SER A 505 -29.34 2.03 -14.40
N GLY A 506 -29.75 3.12 -13.76
CA GLY A 506 -28.87 4.00 -13.02
C GLY A 506 -28.29 3.33 -11.76
N GLY A 507 -27.79 2.10 -11.88
CA GLY A 507 -27.01 1.46 -10.83
C GLY A 507 -25.91 2.43 -10.46
N HIS A 508 -25.98 2.99 -9.25
CA HIS A 508 -25.17 4.13 -8.92
C HIS A 508 -23.70 3.73 -9.05
N ILE A 509 -22.95 4.36 -9.97
CA ILE A 509 -21.48 4.24 -10.08
C ILE A 509 -20.84 4.44 -8.69
N THR A 510 -21.50 5.20 -7.83
CA THR A 510 -21.14 5.44 -6.43
C THR A 510 -21.20 4.18 -5.54
N ASP A 511 -21.99 3.15 -5.87
CA ASP A 511 -22.09 1.89 -5.10
C ASP A 511 -21.07 0.83 -5.52
N ARG A 512 -20.47 0.99 -6.69
CA ARG A 512 -19.41 0.09 -7.16
C ARG A 512 -18.11 0.31 -6.38
N GLN A 513 -17.33 -0.75 -6.22
CA GLN A 513 -15.98 -0.62 -5.65
C GLN A 513 -15.06 0.00 -6.70
N ALA A 514 -14.41 1.10 -6.33
CA ALA A 514 -13.40 1.70 -7.18
C ALA A 514 -12.13 0.85 -7.17
N ARG A 515 -11.51 0.69 -8.34
CA ARG A 515 -10.20 0.10 -8.57
C ARG A 515 -9.23 1.18 -8.99
N HIS A 516 -7.93 0.89 -9.00
CA HIS A 516 -6.94 1.84 -9.50
C HIS A 516 -6.73 1.70 -11.00
N ILE A 517 -6.32 2.80 -11.65
CA ILE A 517 -5.93 2.86 -13.06
C ILE A 517 -4.84 3.90 -13.24
N ILE A 518 -3.85 3.65 -14.11
CA ILE A 518 -2.89 4.68 -14.50
C ILE A 518 -3.33 5.35 -15.79
N LEU A 519 -3.38 6.68 -15.79
CA LEU A 519 -3.68 7.49 -16.96
C LEU A 519 -2.52 8.47 -17.20
N PHE A 520 -1.90 8.43 -18.38
CA PHE A 520 -0.94 9.44 -18.83
C PHE A 520 -1.49 10.29 -19.95
N ALA A 521 -1.17 11.59 -19.91
CA ALA A 521 -1.36 12.48 -21.05
C ALA A 521 -0.22 12.27 -22.07
N LYS A 522 -0.54 11.66 -23.22
CA LYS A 522 0.39 11.50 -24.36
C LYS A 522 0.72 12.83 -25.03
N ASN A 523 -0.27 13.72 -25.11
CA ASN A 523 -0.20 14.99 -25.81
C ASN A 523 -1.14 16.03 -25.17
N GLN A 524 -1.25 17.22 -25.78
CA GLN A 524 -2.08 18.30 -25.25
C GLN A 524 -3.59 17.97 -25.20
N ILE A 525 -4.08 17.10 -26.09
CA ILE A 525 -5.47 16.60 -26.05
C ILE A 525 -5.62 15.69 -24.83
N GLY A 526 -4.71 14.74 -24.66
CA GLY A 526 -4.65 13.88 -23.49
C GLY A 526 -4.60 14.63 -22.16
N LEU A 527 -3.81 15.70 -22.07
CA LEU A 527 -3.72 16.53 -20.86
C LEU A 527 -5.06 17.20 -20.54
N ARG A 528 -5.76 17.68 -21.56
CA ARG A 528 -7.09 18.28 -21.40
C ARG A 528 -8.11 17.22 -20.97
N ASN A 529 -8.09 16.06 -21.60
CA ASN A 529 -8.97 14.93 -21.28
C ASN A 529 -8.72 14.43 -19.85
N LEU A 530 -7.45 14.34 -19.43
CA LEU A 530 -7.08 14.01 -18.06
C LEU A 530 -7.66 15.03 -17.06
N TYR A 531 -7.59 16.33 -17.36
CA TYR A 531 -8.23 17.35 -16.52
C TYR A 531 -9.76 17.25 -16.50
N HIS A 532 -10.40 16.89 -17.61
CA HIS A 532 -11.84 16.62 -17.63
C HIS A 532 -12.19 15.43 -16.73
N LEU A 533 -11.52 14.30 -16.88
CA LEU A 533 -11.72 13.12 -16.05
C LEU A 533 -11.51 13.42 -14.54
N ILE A 534 -10.44 14.14 -14.19
CA ILE A 534 -10.19 14.57 -12.80
C ILE A 534 -11.29 15.53 -12.31
N SER A 535 -11.77 16.44 -13.15
CA SER A 535 -12.84 17.38 -12.77
C SER A 535 -14.17 16.65 -12.54
N ASP A 536 -14.59 15.81 -13.49
CA ASP A 536 -15.87 15.10 -13.41
C ASP A 536 -15.88 14.06 -12.29
N SER A 537 -14.75 13.40 -12.04
CA SER A 537 -14.60 12.49 -10.90
C SER A 537 -14.78 13.17 -9.54
N ASN A 538 -14.42 14.45 -9.42
CA ASN A 538 -14.62 15.25 -8.22
C ASN A 538 -15.99 15.92 -8.14
N LEU A 539 -16.60 16.27 -9.28
CA LEU A 539 -17.84 17.05 -9.33
C LEU A 539 -19.10 16.18 -9.50
N GLN A 540 -19.03 15.16 -10.35
CA GLN A 540 -20.18 14.37 -10.77
C GLN A 540 -20.22 13.00 -10.07
N TYR A 541 -19.06 12.36 -9.90
CA TYR A 541 -18.98 10.95 -9.46
C TYR A 541 -18.32 10.76 -8.09
N PHE A 542 -18.09 11.85 -7.37
CA PHE A 542 -17.46 11.80 -6.06
C PHE A 542 -18.34 11.07 -5.04
N ARG A 543 -17.73 10.21 -4.24
CA ARG A 543 -18.36 9.63 -3.03
C ARG A 543 -17.44 9.76 -1.82
N ARG A 544 -16.56 8.77 -1.65
CA ARG A 544 -15.45 8.80 -0.67
C ARG A 544 -14.12 9.18 -1.33
N VAL A 545 -14.04 8.90 -2.63
CA VAL A 545 -12.89 9.15 -3.51
C VAL A 545 -13.43 9.66 -4.86
N PRO A 546 -12.64 10.41 -5.65
CA PRO A 546 -13.06 10.93 -6.95
C PRO A 546 -13.02 9.84 -8.02
N ARG A 547 -14.18 9.38 -8.50
CA ARG A 547 -14.27 8.17 -9.35
C ARG A 547 -14.37 8.46 -10.84
N MET A 548 -13.74 7.62 -11.67
CA MET A 548 -13.71 7.74 -13.13
C MET A 548 -14.39 6.53 -13.78
N PRO A 549 -15.57 6.70 -14.41
CA PRO A 549 -16.22 5.62 -15.16
C PRO A 549 -15.41 5.19 -16.39
N LYS A 550 -15.44 3.90 -16.73
CA LYS A 550 -14.80 3.37 -17.95
C LYS A 550 -15.41 3.98 -19.21
N SER A 551 -16.71 4.21 -19.23
CA SER A 551 -17.42 4.84 -20.35
C SER A 551 -16.88 6.23 -20.67
N ASP A 552 -16.70 7.09 -19.66
CA ASP A 552 -16.12 8.42 -19.84
C ASP A 552 -14.65 8.37 -20.28
N ILE A 553 -13.87 7.42 -19.73
CA ILE A 553 -12.48 7.20 -20.17
C ILE A 553 -12.44 6.77 -21.63
N LEU A 554 -13.38 5.94 -22.10
CA LEU A 554 -13.47 5.55 -23.51
C LEU A 554 -13.85 6.73 -24.41
N GLU A 555 -14.78 7.57 -23.98
CA GLU A 555 -15.16 8.79 -24.70
C GLU A 555 -13.97 9.77 -24.81
N LEU A 556 -13.19 9.91 -23.74
CA LEU A 556 -12.04 10.79 -23.64
C LEU A 556 -10.68 10.10 -23.88
N ARG A 557 -10.69 8.89 -24.48
CA ARG A 557 -9.47 8.06 -24.63
C ARG A 557 -8.40 8.71 -25.52
N GLU A 558 -8.81 9.56 -26.46
CA GLU A 558 -7.87 10.20 -27.37
C GLU A 558 -6.76 10.94 -26.62
N GLY A 559 -5.50 10.62 -26.96
CA GLY A 559 -4.34 11.24 -26.33
C GLY A 559 -4.00 10.72 -24.94
N LEU A 560 -4.68 9.69 -24.44
CA LEU A 560 -4.32 9.00 -23.18
C LEU A 560 -3.49 7.75 -23.46
N ILE A 561 -2.62 7.39 -22.49
CA ILE A 561 -2.00 6.07 -22.38
C ILE A 561 -2.44 5.48 -21.04
N ILE A 562 -2.90 4.24 -21.04
CA ILE A 562 -3.64 3.64 -19.93
C ILE A 562 -2.92 2.39 -19.41
N GLY A 563 -2.60 2.37 -18.11
CA GLY A 563 -1.91 1.27 -17.41
C GLY A 563 -2.81 0.52 -16.43
N SER A 564 -2.52 -0.76 -16.20
CA SER A 564 -3.35 -1.63 -15.34
C SER A 564 -3.27 -1.35 -13.84
N ALA A 565 -2.35 -0.49 -13.40
CA ALA A 565 -2.11 -0.09 -12.00
C ALA A 565 -1.66 -1.22 -11.08
N CYS A 566 -1.70 -0.93 -9.77
CA CYS A 566 -1.21 -1.76 -8.67
C CYS A 566 -2.15 -2.93 -8.36
N GLU A 567 -1.98 -3.54 -7.19
CA GLU A 567 -2.82 -4.63 -6.71
C GLU A 567 -4.28 -4.23 -6.51
N ALA A 568 -4.56 -2.94 -6.30
CA ALA A 568 -5.93 -2.41 -6.27
C ALA A 568 -6.53 -2.20 -7.67
N GLY A 569 -5.75 -2.40 -8.75
CA GLY A 569 -6.19 -2.35 -10.13
C GLY A 569 -7.14 -3.50 -10.51
N GLU A 570 -7.97 -3.28 -11.54
CA GLU A 570 -8.99 -4.26 -11.96
C GLU A 570 -8.37 -5.58 -12.41
N LEU A 571 -7.30 -5.55 -13.21
CA LEU A 571 -6.65 -6.77 -13.71
C LEU A 571 -6.06 -7.61 -12.58
N PHE A 572 -5.36 -6.98 -11.63
CA PHE A 572 -4.76 -7.71 -10.52
C PHE A 572 -5.84 -8.31 -9.61
N GLN A 573 -6.91 -7.57 -9.35
CA GLN A 573 -8.04 -8.07 -8.56
C GLN A 573 -8.77 -9.21 -9.28
N ALA A 574 -8.93 -9.16 -10.59
CA ALA A 574 -9.47 -10.27 -11.38
C ALA A 574 -8.58 -11.53 -11.30
N ILE A 575 -7.26 -11.38 -11.18
CA ILE A 575 -6.35 -12.50 -10.93
C ILE A 575 -6.59 -13.11 -9.54
N LEU A 576 -6.73 -12.27 -8.50
CA LEU A 576 -7.03 -12.72 -7.13
C LEU A 576 -8.40 -13.40 -7.04
N ASP A 577 -9.39 -12.88 -7.77
CA ASP A 577 -10.74 -13.42 -7.86
C ASP A 577 -10.83 -14.66 -8.78
N ARG A 578 -9.69 -15.16 -9.27
CA ARG A 578 -9.55 -16.37 -10.11
C ARG A 578 -10.42 -16.35 -11.37
N LYS A 579 -10.58 -15.17 -11.98
CA LYS A 579 -11.29 -15.03 -13.27
C LYS A 579 -10.64 -15.91 -14.35
N SER A 580 -11.47 -16.33 -15.31
CA SER A 580 -11.06 -17.19 -16.43
C SER A 580 -10.01 -16.50 -17.31
N ASP A 581 -9.25 -17.29 -18.08
CA ASP A 581 -8.19 -16.73 -18.94
C ASP A 581 -8.75 -15.77 -19.99
N ASP A 582 -9.94 -16.06 -20.52
CA ASP A 582 -10.60 -15.21 -21.51
C ASP A 582 -11.06 -13.89 -20.89
N GLU A 583 -11.56 -13.92 -19.66
CA GLU A 583 -11.95 -12.72 -18.93
C GLU A 583 -10.74 -11.85 -18.59
N LEU A 584 -9.64 -12.48 -18.14
CA LEU A 584 -8.38 -11.78 -17.91
C LEU A 584 -7.84 -11.13 -19.18
N LYS A 585 -7.94 -11.83 -20.33
CA LYS A 585 -7.56 -11.27 -21.64
C LYS A 585 -8.46 -10.10 -22.02
N ARG A 586 -9.77 -10.21 -21.79
CA ARG A 586 -10.76 -9.17 -22.07
C ARG A 586 -10.48 -7.90 -21.25
N ILE A 587 -10.26 -8.05 -19.95
CA ILE A 587 -9.87 -6.97 -19.04
C ILE A 587 -8.52 -6.37 -19.48
N ALA A 588 -7.50 -7.20 -19.66
CA ALA A 588 -6.15 -6.75 -20.04
C ALA A 588 -6.14 -6.04 -21.40
N SER A 589 -7.03 -6.40 -22.33
CA SER A 589 -7.15 -5.80 -23.67
C SER A 589 -7.42 -4.30 -23.64
N PHE A 590 -8.09 -3.80 -22.60
CA PHE A 590 -8.42 -2.39 -22.44
C PHE A 590 -7.20 -1.48 -22.20
N TYR A 591 -6.15 -2.00 -21.57
CA TYR A 591 -4.96 -1.23 -21.17
C TYR A 591 -3.95 -1.14 -22.31
N ASP A 592 -3.20 -0.06 -22.42
CA ASP A 592 -2.10 0.08 -23.38
C ASP A 592 -0.83 -0.63 -22.89
N PHE A 593 -0.66 -0.73 -21.57
CA PHE A 593 0.42 -1.49 -20.91
C PHE A 593 -0.06 -2.13 -19.61
N LEU A 594 0.63 -3.19 -19.18
CA LEU A 594 0.33 -3.91 -17.93
C LEU A 594 1.44 -3.69 -16.91
N GLU A 595 1.08 -3.56 -15.64
CA GLU A 595 2.01 -3.30 -14.55
C GLU A 595 2.29 -4.54 -13.72
N ILE A 596 3.55 -4.70 -13.32
CA ILE A 596 4.00 -5.60 -12.26
C ILE A 596 4.78 -4.78 -11.24
N GLN A 597 4.75 -5.19 -9.98
CA GLN A 597 5.38 -4.45 -8.89
C GLN A 597 6.28 -5.34 -8.03
N PRO A 598 7.28 -4.76 -7.35
CA PRO A 598 8.10 -5.45 -6.36
C PRO A 598 7.26 -6.20 -5.34
N LEU A 599 7.78 -7.32 -4.84
CA LEU A 599 7.06 -8.19 -3.90
C LEU A 599 6.67 -7.45 -2.63
N ALA A 600 7.49 -6.49 -2.21
CA ALA A 600 7.24 -5.64 -1.05
C ALA A 600 5.88 -4.93 -1.10
N ASN A 601 5.40 -4.55 -2.29
CA ASN A 601 4.10 -3.91 -2.46
C ASN A 601 2.95 -4.82 -2.02
N ASN A 602 3.10 -6.14 -2.21
CA ASN A 602 2.05 -7.13 -1.97
C ASN A 602 2.33 -8.06 -0.78
N ARG A 603 3.41 -7.86 -0.03
CA ARG A 603 3.78 -8.72 1.10
C ARG A 603 2.75 -8.73 2.22
N PHE A 604 1.96 -7.67 2.37
CA PHE A 604 0.85 -7.64 3.32
C PHE A 604 -0.17 -8.75 3.07
N MET A 605 -0.27 -9.25 1.82
CA MET A 605 -1.18 -10.35 1.46
C MET A 605 -0.80 -11.67 2.13
N LEU A 606 0.50 -11.91 2.36
CA LEU A 606 1.00 -13.18 2.92
C LEU A 606 0.49 -13.44 4.34
N ALA A 607 0.30 -12.38 5.11
CA ALA A 607 -0.14 -12.44 6.49
C ALA A 607 -1.67 -12.32 6.66
N ASN A 608 -2.41 -12.10 5.57
CA ASN A 608 -3.84 -11.83 5.61
C ASN A 608 -4.62 -13.04 5.08
N GLU A 609 -5.46 -13.62 5.95
CA GLU A 609 -6.24 -14.83 5.65
C GLU A 609 -7.20 -14.68 4.47
N LYS A 610 -7.55 -13.44 4.10
CA LYS A 610 -8.36 -13.14 2.90
C LYS A 610 -7.68 -13.58 1.61
N TYR A 611 -6.34 -13.53 1.55
CA TYR A 611 -5.60 -13.84 0.33
C TYR A 611 -5.06 -15.26 0.34
N GLU A 612 -5.00 -15.87 -0.84
CA GLU A 612 -4.46 -17.22 -1.02
C GLU A 612 -2.95 -17.26 -0.89
N ALA A 613 -2.23 -16.22 -1.35
CA ALA A 613 -0.78 -16.16 -1.29
C ALA A 613 -0.25 -16.37 0.13
N LYS A 614 0.72 -17.28 0.30
CA LYS A 614 1.39 -17.59 1.57
C LYS A 614 2.91 -17.45 1.51
N THR A 615 3.47 -17.32 0.31
CA THR A 615 4.90 -17.22 0.07
C THR A 615 5.24 -16.12 -0.93
N ASP A 616 6.49 -15.64 -0.88
CA ASP A 616 7.02 -14.73 -1.91
C ASP A 616 6.91 -15.34 -3.33
N GLU A 617 6.89 -16.67 -3.46
CA GLU A 617 6.72 -17.34 -4.76
C GLU A 617 5.30 -17.20 -5.32
N ASP A 618 4.28 -17.17 -4.47
CA ASP A 618 2.89 -16.92 -4.89
C ASP A 618 2.75 -15.51 -5.48
N LEU A 619 3.40 -14.52 -4.85
CA LEU A 619 3.44 -13.15 -5.34
C LEU A 619 4.19 -13.03 -6.68
N ARG A 620 5.30 -13.76 -6.84
CA ARG A 620 6.01 -13.86 -8.13
C ARG A 620 5.12 -14.48 -9.20
N GLU A 621 4.30 -15.47 -8.85
CA GLU A 621 3.41 -16.11 -9.80
C GLU A 621 2.30 -15.16 -10.30
N TYR A 622 1.81 -14.25 -9.46
CA TYR A 622 0.93 -13.18 -9.93
C TYR A 622 1.62 -12.29 -10.97
N ASN A 623 2.86 -11.87 -10.71
CA ASN A 623 3.66 -11.11 -11.68
C ASN A 623 3.90 -11.91 -12.97
N ARG A 624 4.28 -13.20 -12.89
CA ARG A 624 4.43 -14.07 -14.08
C ARG A 624 3.13 -14.22 -14.87
N LYS A 625 1.99 -14.26 -14.19
CA LYS A 625 0.68 -14.33 -14.85
C LYS A 625 0.40 -13.07 -15.67
N ILE A 626 0.71 -11.88 -15.14
CA ILE A 626 0.59 -10.62 -15.88
C ILE A 626 1.59 -10.58 -17.06
N VAL A 627 2.82 -11.06 -16.87
CA VAL A 627 3.82 -11.17 -17.95
C VAL A 627 3.30 -12.04 -19.10
N ARG A 628 2.79 -13.25 -18.80
CA ARG A 628 2.21 -14.15 -19.81
C ARG A 628 1.01 -13.52 -20.53
N LEU A 629 0.13 -12.82 -19.80
CA LEU A 629 -1.00 -12.09 -20.41
C LEU A 629 -0.52 -10.99 -21.36
N GLY A 630 0.52 -10.24 -20.99
CA GLY A 630 1.13 -9.23 -21.85
C GLY A 630 1.71 -9.83 -23.13
N GLU A 631 2.42 -10.95 -23.03
CA GLU A 631 2.98 -11.67 -24.18
C GLU A 631 1.90 -12.19 -25.13
N GLU A 632 0.86 -12.84 -24.59
CA GLU A 632 -0.26 -13.37 -25.38
C GLU A 632 -1.06 -12.28 -26.11
N LEU A 633 -1.13 -11.08 -25.55
CA LEU A 633 -1.86 -9.93 -26.12
C LEU A 633 -0.97 -8.96 -26.92
N GLY A 634 0.34 -9.19 -26.95
CA GLY A 634 1.31 -8.27 -27.55
C GLY A 634 1.38 -6.89 -26.87
N LYS A 635 1.11 -6.84 -25.56
CA LYS A 635 1.14 -5.61 -24.76
C LYS A 635 2.43 -5.51 -23.94
N PRO A 636 3.06 -4.31 -23.86
CA PRO A 636 4.22 -4.12 -23.01
C PRO A 636 3.85 -4.31 -21.54
N VAL A 637 4.69 -5.05 -20.83
CA VAL A 637 4.62 -5.22 -19.38
C VAL A 637 5.75 -4.40 -18.76
N VAL A 638 5.42 -3.57 -17.78
CA VAL A 638 6.35 -2.63 -17.14
C VAL A 638 6.43 -2.89 -15.64
N ALA A 639 7.66 -2.87 -15.11
CA ALA A 639 7.90 -2.95 -13.69
C ALA A 639 7.91 -1.55 -13.07
N THR A 640 6.92 -1.26 -12.22
CA THR A 640 6.74 0.07 -11.60
C THR A 640 7.04 0.02 -10.10
N GLY A 641 7.43 1.16 -9.53
CA GLY A 641 7.86 1.23 -8.14
C GLY A 641 6.74 1.45 -7.14
N ASP A 642 5.63 2.06 -7.58
CA ASP A 642 4.57 2.59 -6.72
C ASP A 642 5.13 3.47 -5.59
N VAL A 643 5.90 4.47 -6.00
CA VAL A 643 6.80 5.19 -5.09
C VAL A 643 6.01 6.13 -4.18
N HIS A 644 6.15 5.98 -2.87
CA HIS A 644 5.50 6.84 -1.86
C HIS A 644 6.48 7.68 -1.04
N PHE A 645 7.77 7.36 -1.10
CA PHE A 645 8.84 8.12 -0.45
C PHE A 645 10.17 7.95 -1.19
N LEU A 646 11.17 8.80 -0.94
CA LEU A 646 12.39 8.81 -1.76
C LEU A 646 13.40 7.74 -1.34
N ASN A 647 13.66 7.61 -0.04
CA ASN A 647 14.71 6.76 0.48
C ASN A 647 14.14 5.71 1.44
N PRO A 648 14.77 4.52 1.57
CA PRO A 648 14.30 3.49 2.49
C PRO A 648 14.06 4.00 3.93
N GLU A 649 14.93 4.88 4.43
CA GLU A 649 14.79 5.49 5.75
C GLU A 649 13.56 6.39 5.94
N ASP A 650 12.94 6.88 4.85
CA ASP A 650 11.77 7.75 4.92
C ASP A 650 10.48 6.96 5.27
N GLU A 651 10.55 5.63 5.27
CA GLU A 651 9.43 4.72 5.58
C GLU A 651 8.82 4.97 6.96
N ILE A 652 9.63 5.34 7.96
CA ILE A 652 9.16 5.61 9.32
C ILE A 652 8.11 6.72 9.37
N PHE A 653 8.21 7.72 8.50
CA PHE A 653 7.25 8.81 8.43
C PHE A 653 5.91 8.32 7.88
N ARG A 654 5.92 7.33 6.98
CA ARG A 654 4.71 6.70 6.46
C ARG A 654 4.05 5.82 7.52
N HIS A 655 4.82 5.10 8.35
CA HIS A 655 4.26 4.37 9.50
C HIS A 655 3.51 5.31 10.45
N ILE A 656 4.10 6.47 10.77
CA ILE A 656 3.44 7.50 11.58
C ILE A 656 2.14 7.96 10.91
N LEU A 657 2.17 8.23 9.61
CA LEU A 657 1.00 8.66 8.86
C LEU A 657 -0.11 7.60 8.88
N LEU A 658 0.20 6.33 8.60
CA LEU A 658 -0.75 5.22 8.60
C LEU A 658 -1.34 4.99 10.00
N ALA A 659 -0.52 5.12 11.05
CA ALA A 659 -0.98 5.03 12.45
C ALA A 659 -2.01 6.11 12.78
N THR A 660 -1.84 7.35 12.28
CA THR A 660 -2.84 8.41 12.48
C THR A 660 -4.17 8.14 11.76
N LYS A 661 -4.17 7.29 10.73
CA LYS A 661 -5.37 6.84 10.01
C LYS A 661 -6.03 5.60 10.65
N GLY A 662 -5.42 5.03 11.69
CA GLY A 662 -5.94 3.87 12.40
C GLY A 662 -5.74 2.53 11.69
N PHE A 663 -4.70 2.42 10.85
CA PHE A 663 -4.32 1.12 10.27
C PHE A 663 -3.65 0.24 11.33
N ASP A 664 -4.19 -0.97 11.54
CA ASP A 664 -3.70 -1.92 12.54
C ASP A 664 -2.30 -2.46 12.22
N ASP A 665 -1.87 -2.36 10.96
CA ASP A 665 -0.59 -2.82 10.44
C ASP A 665 0.37 -1.69 10.06
N ALA A 666 0.12 -0.48 10.56
CA ALA A 666 0.93 0.72 10.26
C ALA A 666 2.43 0.58 10.57
N ASP A 667 2.82 -0.33 11.48
CA ASP A 667 4.21 -0.58 11.86
C ASP A 667 4.92 -1.65 10.99
N LYS A 668 4.23 -2.26 10.02
CA LYS A 668 4.82 -3.30 9.16
C LYS A 668 5.60 -2.69 8.00
N ASP A 669 6.77 -3.26 7.72
CA ASP A 669 7.61 -2.89 6.58
C ASP A 669 6.83 -2.97 5.25
N MET A 670 6.70 -1.82 4.58
CA MET A 670 6.20 -1.63 3.23
C MET A 670 7.13 -0.65 2.48
N PRO A 671 8.32 -1.12 2.05
CA PRO A 671 9.35 -0.27 1.46
C PRO A 671 8.99 0.16 0.04
N LEU A 672 8.11 1.15 -0.08
CA LEU A 672 7.67 1.83 -1.31
C LEU A 672 8.56 3.04 -1.64
N TYR A 673 9.88 2.88 -1.46
CA TYR A 673 10.83 3.93 -1.77
C TYR A 673 11.16 3.97 -3.27
N PHE A 674 11.71 5.10 -3.73
CA PHE A 674 12.17 5.24 -5.12
C PHE A 674 13.38 4.33 -5.38
N ARG A 675 13.17 3.14 -5.95
CA ARG A 675 14.25 2.16 -6.25
C ARG A 675 15.23 2.70 -7.32
N THR A 676 16.46 2.18 -7.43
CA THR A 676 17.34 2.39 -8.61
C THR A 676 17.10 1.34 -9.70
N THR A 677 17.66 1.52 -10.90
CA THR A 677 17.64 0.49 -11.95
C THR A 677 18.24 -0.81 -11.44
N ASP A 678 19.36 -0.77 -10.70
CA ASP A 678 19.97 -1.96 -10.08
C ASP A 678 19.03 -2.68 -9.11
N ASP A 679 18.32 -1.92 -8.26
CA ASP A 679 17.37 -2.47 -7.30
C ASP A 679 16.23 -3.20 -8.01
N MET A 680 15.68 -2.62 -9.08
CA MET A 680 14.59 -3.23 -9.84
C MET A 680 15.04 -4.45 -10.65
N LEU A 681 16.21 -4.40 -11.30
CA LEU A 681 16.75 -5.56 -12.02
C LEU A 681 16.98 -6.74 -11.07
N ARG A 682 17.46 -6.48 -9.84
CA ARG A 682 17.61 -7.49 -8.80
C ARG A 682 16.25 -8.05 -8.36
N GLU A 683 15.29 -7.17 -8.11
CA GLU A 683 13.93 -7.53 -7.67
C GLU A 683 13.24 -8.48 -8.67
N PHE A 684 13.35 -8.21 -9.97
CA PHE A 684 12.68 -8.97 -11.03
C PHE A 684 13.54 -10.07 -11.67
N SER A 685 14.70 -10.36 -11.10
CA SER A 685 15.65 -11.37 -11.61
C SER A 685 15.06 -12.78 -11.74
N TYR A 686 14.00 -13.10 -10.99
CA TYR A 686 13.29 -14.38 -11.07
C TYR A 686 12.54 -14.60 -12.40
N LEU A 687 12.41 -13.57 -13.24
CA LEU A 687 11.87 -13.67 -14.60
C LEU A 687 12.92 -14.12 -15.64
N GLY A 688 14.19 -14.15 -15.26
CA GLY A 688 15.33 -14.29 -16.18
C GLY A 688 15.86 -12.93 -16.65
N GLU A 689 17.15 -12.87 -16.98
CA GLU A 689 17.88 -11.61 -17.25
C GLU A 689 17.26 -10.79 -18.39
N GLU A 690 16.93 -11.43 -19.50
CA GLU A 690 16.32 -10.76 -20.67
C GLU A 690 14.96 -10.16 -20.34
N LYS A 691 14.07 -10.96 -19.72
CA LYS A 691 12.72 -10.51 -19.36
C LYS A 691 12.76 -9.45 -18.27
N ALA A 692 13.65 -9.58 -17.29
CA ALA A 692 13.84 -8.58 -16.24
C ALA A 692 14.30 -7.24 -16.85
N TYR A 693 15.27 -7.26 -17.75
CA TYR A 693 15.70 -6.04 -18.46
C TYR A 693 14.57 -5.47 -19.33
N GLU A 694 13.80 -6.31 -20.00
CA GLU A 694 12.67 -5.89 -20.83
C GLU A 694 11.62 -5.13 -19.99
N VAL A 695 11.15 -5.69 -18.89
CA VAL A 695 10.09 -5.09 -18.07
C VAL A 695 10.58 -3.92 -17.20
N VAL A 696 11.86 -3.91 -16.80
CA VAL A 696 12.44 -2.85 -15.94
C VAL A 696 12.98 -1.68 -16.75
N VAL A 697 13.56 -1.91 -17.93
CA VAL A 697 14.25 -0.88 -18.71
C VAL A 697 13.57 -0.65 -20.05
N THR A 698 13.48 -1.67 -20.91
CA THR A 698 13.04 -1.50 -22.31
C THR A 698 11.60 -0.99 -22.41
N ASN A 699 10.65 -1.66 -21.75
CA ASN A 699 9.23 -1.31 -21.85
C ASN A 699 8.91 0.02 -21.14
N PRO A 700 9.42 0.33 -19.93
CA PRO A 700 9.20 1.64 -19.33
C PRO A 700 9.73 2.81 -20.17
N ASN A 701 10.91 2.64 -20.77
CA ASN A 701 11.45 3.63 -21.71
C ASN A 701 10.58 3.76 -22.97
N ARG A 702 10.05 2.65 -23.49
CA ARG A 702 9.11 2.66 -24.62
C ARG A 702 7.83 3.42 -24.31
N ILE A 703 7.23 3.22 -23.12
CA ILE A 703 6.05 4.00 -22.68
C ILE A 703 6.42 5.48 -22.55
N ALA A 704 7.60 5.79 -22.03
CA ALA A 704 8.08 7.16 -21.93
C ALA A 704 8.33 7.83 -23.29
N ASP A 705 8.57 7.07 -24.36
CA ASP A 705 8.80 7.58 -25.71
C ASP A 705 7.50 7.74 -26.54
N MET A 706 6.41 7.09 -26.12
CA MET A 706 5.07 7.27 -26.71
C MET A 706 4.54 8.69 -26.49
#